data_AF-A0A357TDW2-F1
#
_entry.id   AF-A0A357TDW2-F1
#
_cell.length_a   1.000
_cell.length_b   1.000
_cell.length_c   1.000
_cell.angle_alpha   90.00
_cell.angle_beta   90.00
_cell.angle_gamma   90.00
#
_symmetry.space_group_name_H-M   'P 1'
#
loop_
_entity.id
_entity.type
_entity.pdbx_description
1 polymer ?
#
loop_
_entity_poly.entity_id
_entity_poly.type
_entity_poly.pdbx_seq_one_letter_code
_entity_poly.pdbx_strand_id
1 'polypeptide(L)'
;MGSVHPVRQPAFEAVILAKPIGTALNETPSSDVLTVVRKFTFNLGQALGLLALALLSQAAALAKPALSGELIYANQCAKCHGDKGQGVAYEYDEPLIGDWPVEKLTRVITRTMPEDDPKKCVGDDAELVARYILEAFYSPEAQARNNPPRIELTRLTNRQFLHSVADLIASFSGRAGYYRTGGLQAGYYNNRNVRQNNQSVKRTDGNIDFDYGAGTPFHDNADFKSEEFSMRWTGSVIAEETGDYRFIVSSENGVRLWVNNMDLKLIEGWTSSGERRELNGTVRLIGGRPYPVRLDYFKYKSKSASVKLEWHPPHGARQVIPARNLSPDTTASTFVLRQPFPPDDASIGYERGSAVSKKWDEAATYAAIETANWVADHLDKLANTSANAPDRLAKAQQFGSRFAARAFRRPLTVEEEQLFVRSRFTNGKPAADSIKEVVLLTLKSPRFLYPDLGQADDHSVAARLALGLWDSLPDEALGQAADAGRLSTANQVRQQALRMLRHPRTKAKLRSVMHHWLGLDHAEEIAKDTEMFPEFDKLLEADLRTSLNLFLDEVVWQEAGADFRALFSANHLPMNPRLAKLYGARHRGTPSGFSPATFTSQNRAGLLTHPYLLTLYSYHNSTSPIHRGVFVTRHLLGRSLKPPPEAVVFKNEEFPANLTMREKVTQLTKADACMTCHGIINPLGFTLEQFDSIGRRRDNENGKPIHTASDYLTADGSPIHIADPSDLARHAMESPSAHEGFVEMLFNQVAKQPIRAYGFGVLNQLRDDFAQSRFNIQFLLAETAVIAALRGVKRTEPAGEEQP
;
A
#
# COMPACT_ATOMS: atom_id res chain seq x y z
N MET A 1 4.68 -46.17 -15.77
CA MET A 1 4.29 -47.56 -16.07
C MET A 1 2.78 -47.64 -16.02
N GLY A 2 2.12 -48.10 -17.10
CA GLY A 2 0.65 -48.23 -17.17
C GLY A 2 0.06 -47.68 -18.48
N SER A 3 0.14 -48.51 -19.52
CA SER A 3 -0.29 -48.36 -20.92
C SER A 3 -1.81 -48.49 -21.15
N VAL A 4 -2.37 -47.78 -22.15
CA VAL A 4 -3.45 -48.29 -23.05
C VAL A 4 -3.31 -47.69 -24.47
N HIS A 5 -3.60 -48.54 -25.46
CA HIS A 5 -3.37 -48.48 -26.92
C HIS A 5 -4.43 -47.70 -27.75
N PRO A 6 -4.23 -47.55 -29.09
CA PRO A 6 -4.77 -46.48 -29.94
C PRO A 6 -5.95 -46.90 -30.85
N VAL A 7 -6.58 -45.93 -31.53
CA VAL A 7 -7.49 -46.18 -32.67
C VAL A 7 -7.18 -45.23 -33.84
N ARG A 8 -7.23 -45.83 -35.04
CA ARG A 8 -6.82 -45.34 -36.36
C ARG A 8 -7.81 -44.35 -37.02
N GLN A 9 -7.27 -43.60 -37.99
CA GLN A 9 -7.93 -42.81 -39.03
C GLN A 9 -8.94 -43.61 -39.89
N PRO A 10 -9.69 -42.92 -40.77
CA PRO A 10 -9.28 -42.93 -42.18
C PRO A 10 -9.36 -41.57 -42.90
N ALA A 11 -8.58 -41.49 -43.98
CA ALA A 11 -8.51 -40.44 -44.98
C ALA A 11 -9.65 -40.55 -46.01
N PHE A 12 -9.95 -39.45 -46.74
CA PHE A 12 -10.46 -39.50 -48.12
C PHE A 12 -10.03 -38.26 -48.93
N GLU A 13 -9.62 -38.53 -50.17
CA GLU A 13 -9.09 -37.62 -51.20
C GLU A 13 -10.19 -36.89 -52.02
N ALA A 14 -9.83 -35.69 -52.49
CA ALA A 14 -10.02 -35.02 -53.80
C ALA A 14 -11.30 -35.21 -54.66
N VAL A 15 -11.79 -34.10 -55.26
CA VAL A 15 -11.75 -33.77 -56.72
C VAL A 15 -12.77 -32.65 -57.10
N ILE A 16 -12.23 -31.54 -57.65
CA ILE A 16 -12.63 -30.66 -58.78
C ILE A 16 -14.08 -30.75 -59.35
N LEU A 17 -14.76 -29.59 -59.52
CA LEU A 17 -15.31 -29.06 -60.80
C LEU A 17 -16.18 -27.79 -60.69
N ALA A 18 -15.77 -26.76 -61.44
CA ALA A 18 -16.52 -25.86 -62.34
C ALA A 18 -17.86 -25.17 -61.93
N LYS A 19 -17.83 -23.82 -62.06
CA LYS A 19 -18.88 -22.85 -62.48
C LYS A 19 -19.71 -23.35 -63.71
N PRO A 20 -20.87 -22.77 -64.16
CA PRO A 20 -21.05 -21.31 -64.40
C PRO A 20 -22.49 -20.69 -64.49
N ILE A 21 -22.55 -19.40 -64.89
CA ILE A 21 -23.64 -18.60 -65.55
C ILE A 21 -24.82 -18.16 -64.66
N GLY A 22 -25.40 -16.95 -64.68
CA GLY A 22 -25.39 -15.69 -65.46
C GLY A 22 -26.38 -14.73 -64.74
N THR A 23 -26.66 -13.46 -65.05
CA THR A 23 -26.54 -12.64 -66.26
C THR A 23 -27.00 -11.19 -65.91
N ALA A 24 -26.51 -10.21 -66.69
CA ALA A 24 -27.22 -9.03 -67.25
C ALA A 24 -27.58 -7.79 -66.38
N LEU A 25 -27.51 -6.52 -66.82
CA LEU A 25 -27.19 -5.85 -68.12
C LEU A 25 -26.99 -4.31 -67.95
N ASN A 26 -26.15 -3.73 -68.84
CA ASN A 26 -26.16 -2.43 -69.58
C ASN A 26 -26.34 -1.07 -68.86
N GLU A 27 -25.73 0.07 -69.27
CA GLU A 27 -25.61 0.73 -70.59
C GLU A 27 -24.31 1.60 -70.68
N THR A 28 -23.38 1.49 -71.67
CA THR A 28 -23.19 2.17 -73.00
C THR A 28 -22.66 3.66 -72.97
N PRO A 29 -22.15 4.27 -74.08
CA PRO A 29 -20.71 4.33 -74.41
C PRO A 29 -20.21 5.70 -74.98
N SER A 30 -18.92 5.82 -75.36
CA SER A 30 -18.49 6.36 -76.67
C SER A 30 -16.96 6.41 -76.83
N SER A 31 -16.53 6.25 -78.09
CA SER A 31 -15.20 5.99 -78.63
C SER A 31 -14.48 7.24 -79.14
N ASP A 32 -13.18 7.13 -79.43
CA ASP A 32 -12.54 7.46 -80.73
C ASP A 32 -11.01 7.64 -80.55
N VAL A 33 -10.07 7.41 -81.48
CA VAL A 33 -9.93 6.76 -82.80
C VAL A 33 -8.39 6.72 -83.02
N LEU A 34 -7.87 5.64 -83.61
CA LEU A 34 -6.46 5.49 -84.00
C LEU A 34 -6.20 5.98 -85.44
N THR A 35 -4.89 6.08 -85.78
CA THR A 35 -4.18 5.96 -87.10
C THR A 35 -3.48 7.28 -87.50
N VAL A 36 -2.16 7.39 -87.74
CA VAL A 36 -1.39 6.92 -88.92
C VAL A 36 0.15 7.24 -88.76
N VAL A 37 1.00 6.21 -88.95
CA VAL A 37 2.32 6.11 -89.68
C VAL A 37 3.44 7.16 -89.43
N ARG A 38 4.63 6.89 -88.85
CA ARG A 38 5.79 5.96 -89.07
C ARG A 38 6.87 6.46 -90.07
N LYS A 39 8.15 6.40 -89.62
CA LYS A 39 9.50 6.51 -90.30
C LYS A 39 10.17 7.89 -90.21
N PHE A 40 11.44 8.12 -89.85
CA PHE A 40 12.73 7.39 -89.69
C PHE A 40 13.40 7.99 -88.42
N THR A 41 14.02 7.26 -87.49
CA THR A 41 15.40 6.75 -87.55
C THR A 41 15.59 5.63 -86.53
N PHE A 42 15.93 4.44 -87.01
CA PHE A 42 16.42 3.30 -86.23
C PHE A 42 17.96 3.36 -86.19
N ASN A 43 18.56 2.78 -85.15
CA ASN A 43 20.00 2.56 -84.92
C ASN A 43 20.75 3.64 -84.13
N LEU A 44 20.42 3.78 -82.85
CA LEU A 44 21.41 3.98 -81.77
C LEU A 44 20.85 3.69 -80.36
N GLY A 45 19.51 3.68 -80.20
CA GLY A 45 18.87 3.52 -78.89
C GLY A 45 18.72 2.08 -78.37
N GLN A 46 18.80 1.05 -79.22
CA GLN A 46 18.59 -0.33 -78.76
C GLN A 46 19.81 -0.97 -78.08
N ALA A 47 21.03 -0.47 -78.31
CA ALA A 47 22.23 -0.96 -77.62
C ALA A 47 22.41 -0.33 -76.22
N LEU A 48 21.97 0.91 -76.00
CA LEU A 48 22.04 1.59 -74.70
C LEU A 48 20.85 1.25 -73.78
N GLY A 49 19.66 0.99 -74.35
CA GLY A 49 18.48 0.56 -73.58
C GLY A 49 18.61 -0.84 -72.99
N LEU A 50 19.24 -1.78 -73.71
CA LEU A 50 19.45 -3.14 -73.21
C LEU A 50 20.57 -3.23 -72.16
N LEU A 51 21.58 -2.34 -72.20
CA LEU A 51 22.59 -2.27 -71.15
C LEU A 51 22.05 -1.60 -69.88
N ALA A 52 21.21 -0.56 -70.01
CA ALA A 52 20.58 0.12 -68.88
C ALA A 52 19.51 -0.76 -68.20
N LEU A 53 18.70 -1.52 -68.97
CA LEU A 53 17.77 -2.50 -68.38
C LEU A 53 18.49 -3.69 -67.77
N ALA A 54 19.65 -4.13 -68.30
CA ALA A 54 20.46 -5.19 -67.69
C ALA A 54 21.17 -4.72 -66.40
N LEU A 55 21.59 -3.45 -66.34
CA LEU A 55 22.19 -2.85 -65.13
C LEU A 55 21.15 -2.48 -64.05
N LEU A 56 19.93 -2.07 -64.44
CA LEU A 56 18.82 -1.85 -63.51
C LEU A 56 18.18 -3.16 -63.00
N SER A 57 18.19 -4.23 -63.82
CA SER A 57 17.73 -5.56 -63.38
C SER A 57 18.79 -6.31 -62.55
N GLN A 58 20.08 -5.97 -62.65
CA GLN A 58 21.10 -6.45 -61.72
C GLN A 58 21.15 -5.67 -60.40
N ALA A 59 20.79 -4.38 -60.38
CA ALA A 59 20.69 -3.59 -59.15
C ALA A 59 19.47 -3.99 -58.29
N ALA A 60 18.38 -4.44 -58.91
CA ALA A 60 17.19 -4.93 -58.20
C ALA A 60 17.31 -6.40 -57.71
N ALA A 61 18.36 -7.13 -58.12
CA ALA A 61 18.58 -8.52 -57.75
C ALA A 61 19.49 -8.70 -56.51
N LEU A 62 19.89 -7.61 -55.84
CA LEU A 62 20.74 -7.64 -54.64
C LEU A 62 20.10 -7.01 -53.39
N ALA A 63 18.89 -6.46 -53.48
CA ALA A 63 18.14 -6.07 -52.29
C ALA A 63 17.30 -7.26 -51.82
N LYS A 64 17.70 -7.91 -50.72
CA LYS A 64 16.83 -8.86 -50.01
C LYS A 64 15.48 -8.18 -49.74
N PRO A 65 14.33 -8.86 -49.91
CA PRO A 65 13.06 -8.28 -49.47
C PRO A 65 13.20 -7.90 -48.00
N ALA A 66 12.88 -6.65 -47.65
CA ALA A 66 12.95 -6.20 -46.26
C ALA A 66 12.03 -7.09 -45.43
N LEU A 67 12.62 -7.98 -44.62
CA LEU A 67 11.86 -8.88 -43.77
C LEU A 67 11.20 -8.02 -42.69
N SER A 68 9.89 -8.16 -42.49
CA SER A 68 9.22 -7.54 -41.34
C SER A 68 9.83 -8.05 -40.03
N GLY A 69 9.83 -7.23 -38.97
CA GLY A 69 10.28 -7.65 -37.64
C GLY A 69 9.64 -8.94 -37.14
N GLU A 70 8.36 -9.17 -37.46
CA GLU A 70 7.65 -10.43 -37.18
C GLU A 70 8.34 -11.66 -37.81
N LEU A 71 8.67 -11.56 -39.09
CA LEU A 71 9.29 -12.64 -39.84
C LEU A 71 10.74 -12.88 -39.40
N ILE A 72 11.48 -11.82 -39.06
CA ILE A 72 12.82 -11.96 -38.48
C ILE A 72 12.72 -12.66 -37.11
N TYR A 73 11.79 -12.23 -36.25
CA TYR A 73 11.54 -12.86 -34.95
C TYR A 73 11.15 -14.33 -35.08
N ALA A 74 10.21 -14.66 -35.95
CA ALA A 74 9.77 -16.04 -36.19
C ALA A 74 10.93 -16.96 -36.63
N ASN A 75 11.83 -16.44 -37.47
CA ASN A 75 12.95 -17.21 -37.99
C ASN A 75 14.12 -17.34 -37.01
N GLN A 76 14.37 -16.31 -36.20
CA GLN A 76 15.62 -16.18 -35.45
C GLN A 76 15.46 -16.20 -33.92
N CYS A 77 14.26 -15.98 -33.38
CA CYS A 77 14.04 -15.80 -31.94
C CYS A 77 12.97 -16.74 -31.37
N ALA A 78 11.93 -17.06 -32.15
CA ALA A 78 10.75 -17.80 -31.67
C ALA A 78 11.08 -19.23 -31.20
N LYS A 79 12.17 -19.85 -31.67
CA LYS A 79 12.58 -21.18 -31.21
C LYS A 79 12.85 -21.21 -29.69
N CYS A 80 13.51 -20.18 -29.16
CA CYS A 80 13.86 -20.11 -27.73
C CYS A 80 12.79 -19.37 -26.93
N HIS A 81 12.13 -18.37 -27.53
CA HIS A 81 11.18 -17.49 -26.82
C HIS A 81 9.70 -17.80 -27.07
N GLY A 82 9.39 -18.68 -28.01
CA GLY A 82 8.04 -18.99 -28.45
C GLY A 82 7.48 -17.97 -29.44
N ASP A 83 6.47 -18.37 -30.22
CA ASP A 83 5.88 -17.57 -31.31
C ASP A 83 5.33 -16.20 -30.85
N LYS A 84 4.93 -16.09 -29.59
CA LYS A 84 4.40 -14.86 -28.97
C LYS A 84 5.19 -14.43 -27.74
N GLY A 85 6.46 -14.85 -27.67
CA GLY A 85 7.33 -14.53 -26.54
C GLY A 85 6.86 -15.16 -25.23
N GLN A 86 6.09 -16.25 -25.25
CA GLN A 86 5.55 -16.89 -24.04
C GLN A 86 6.60 -17.69 -23.24
N GLY A 87 7.81 -17.85 -23.78
CA GLY A 87 8.85 -18.74 -23.26
C GLY A 87 8.68 -20.18 -23.74
N VAL A 88 9.78 -20.93 -23.80
CA VAL A 88 9.83 -22.34 -24.18
C VAL A 88 10.58 -23.10 -23.11
N ALA A 89 9.92 -24.12 -22.54
CA ALA A 89 10.48 -24.95 -21.48
C ALA A 89 11.81 -25.60 -21.90
N TYR A 90 12.80 -25.57 -21.00
CA TYR A 90 14.16 -26.07 -21.19
C TYR A 90 15.00 -25.30 -22.22
N GLU A 91 14.51 -24.14 -22.68
CA GLU A 91 15.24 -23.19 -23.52
C GLU A 91 15.27 -21.85 -22.78
N TYR A 92 14.39 -20.90 -23.16
CA TYR A 92 14.13 -19.68 -22.39
C TYR A 92 12.69 -19.72 -21.85
N ASP A 93 12.53 -20.23 -20.64
CA ASP A 93 11.22 -20.51 -20.01
C ASP A 93 10.43 -19.24 -19.64
N GLU A 94 11.11 -18.09 -19.55
CA GLU A 94 10.46 -16.84 -19.13
C GLU A 94 9.74 -16.15 -20.30
N PRO A 95 8.53 -15.61 -20.07
CA PRO A 95 7.87 -14.80 -21.07
C PRO A 95 8.62 -13.48 -21.31
N LEU A 96 8.74 -13.09 -22.57
CA LEU A 96 9.27 -11.81 -23.02
C LEU A 96 8.28 -10.68 -22.73
N ILE A 97 8.25 -10.24 -21.48
CA ILE A 97 7.48 -9.10 -21.02
C ILE A 97 8.38 -8.05 -20.36
N GLY A 98 8.04 -6.77 -20.55
CA GLY A 98 8.74 -5.65 -19.94
C GLY A 98 8.33 -4.29 -20.50
N ASP A 99 9.08 -3.27 -20.15
CA ASP A 99 8.78 -1.86 -20.41
C ASP A 99 9.97 -1.10 -21.03
N TRP A 100 10.98 -1.82 -21.55
CA TRP A 100 12.14 -1.20 -22.18
C TRP A 100 11.77 -0.48 -23.47
N PRO A 101 12.35 0.72 -23.72
CA PRO A 101 12.14 1.42 -24.97
C PRO A 101 12.81 0.68 -26.14
N VAL A 102 12.36 0.96 -27.37
CA VAL A 102 12.83 0.29 -28.59
C VAL A 102 14.35 0.34 -28.70
N GLU A 103 14.98 1.46 -28.35
CA GLU A 103 16.42 1.68 -28.45
C GLU A 103 17.19 0.74 -27.52
N LYS A 104 16.64 0.47 -26.32
CA LYS A 104 17.24 -0.47 -25.37
C LYS A 104 17.05 -1.91 -25.83
N LEU A 105 15.86 -2.27 -26.28
CA LEU A 105 15.59 -3.58 -26.86
C LEU A 105 16.52 -3.86 -28.04
N THR A 106 16.65 -2.90 -28.95
CA THR A 106 17.55 -2.97 -30.12
C THR A 106 18.98 -3.21 -29.69
N ARG A 107 19.47 -2.49 -28.67
CA ARG A 107 20.83 -2.66 -28.15
C ARG A 107 21.06 -4.04 -27.54
N VAL A 108 20.07 -4.59 -26.83
CA VAL A 108 20.16 -5.93 -26.25
C VAL A 108 20.14 -6.98 -27.35
N ILE A 109 19.17 -6.91 -28.27
CA ILE A 109 19.06 -7.82 -29.42
C ILE A 109 20.37 -7.83 -30.22
N THR A 110 20.91 -6.66 -30.56
CA THR A 110 22.19 -6.52 -31.29
C THR A 110 23.37 -7.21 -30.59
N ARG A 111 23.34 -7.30 -29.26
CA ARG A 111 24.47 -7.81 -28.46
C ARG A 111 24.34 -9.28 -28.13
N THR A 112 23.11 -9.78 -27.98
CA THR A 112 22.86 -11.10 -27.38
C THR A 112 22.04 -12.02 -28.26
N MET A 113 21.45 -11.54 -29.37
CA MET A 113 20.50 -12.31 -30.17
C MET A 113 20.87 -12.32 -31.65
N PRO A 114 20.69 -13.46 -32.34
CA PRO A 114 20.37 -14.79 -31.82
C PRO A 114 21.48 -15.35 -30.91
N GLU A 115 21.12 -16.21 -29.96
CA GLU A 115 22.06 -16.75 -28.96
C GLU A 115 23.25 -17.49 -29.61
N ASP A 116 23.02 -18.18 -30.73
CA ASP A 116 24.04 -18.92 -31.47
C ASP A 116 25.00 -18.02 -32.26
N ASP A 117 24.53 -16.85 -32.71
CA ASP A 117 25.34 -15.89 -33.47
C ASP A 117 24.71 -14.48 -33.44
N PRO A 118 25.06 -13.64 -32.44
CA PRO A 118 24.49 -12.30 -32.29
C PRO A 118 24.71 -11.36 -33.48
N LYS A 119 25.61 -11.70 -34.41
CA LYS A 119 25.86 -10.88 -35.60
C LYS A 119 24.76 -11.01 -36.67
N LYS A 120 23.83 -11.96 -36.52
CA LYS A 120 22.74 -12.19 -37.48
C LYS A 120 21.57 -11.20 -37.37
N CYS A 121 21.38 -10.56 -36.21
CA CYS A 121 20.31 -9.60 -35.97
C CYS A 121 20.90 -8.30 -35.40
N VAL A 122 21.35 -7.42 -36.28
CA VAL A 122 22.02 -6.16 -35.92
C VAL A 122 21.48 -5.00 -36.76
N GLY A 123 21.67 -3.76 -36.30
CA GLY A 123 21.22 -2.57 -37.04
C GLY A 123 19.70 -2.56 -37.25
N ASP A 124 19.26 -2.30 -38.48
CA ASP A 124 17.84 -2.18 -38.82
C ASP A 124 17.03 -3.45 -38.52
N ASP A 125 17.62 -4.64 -38.70
CA ASP A 125 16.95 -5.91 -38.39
C ASP A 125 16.65 -6.03 -36.89
N ALA A 126 17.59 -5.61 -36.04
CA ALA A 126 17.41 -5.61 -34.59
C ALA A 126 16.34 -4.61 -34.14
N GLU A 127 16.27 -3.44 -34.79
CA GLU A 127 15.25 -2.44 -34.51
C GLU A 127 13.85 -2.92 -34.94
N LEU A 128 13.74 -3.55 -36.11
CA LEU A 128 12.48 -4.12 -36.60
C LEU A 128 11.96 -5.21 -35.66
N VAL A 129 12.83 -6.11 -35.21
CA VAL A 129 12.48 -7.14 -34.20
C VAL A 129 12.08 -6.48 -32.87
N ALA A 130 12.82 -5.47 -32.41
CA ALA A 130 12.51 -4.74 -31.18
C ALA A 130 11.11 -4.11 -31.22
N ARG A 131 10.76 -3.44 -32.33
CA ARG A 131 9.43 -2.84 -32.53
C ARG A 131 8.32 -3.89 -32.57
N TYR A 132 8.52 -4.98 -33.32
CA TYR A 132 7.55 -6.07 -33.36
C TYR A 132 7.31 -6.66 -31.98
N ILE A 133 8.38 -7.02 -31.25
CA ILE A 133 8.28 -7.57 -29.89
C ILE A 133 7.51 -6.60 -28.98
N LEU A 134 7.90 -5.31 -28.98
CA LEU A 134 7.26 -4.27 -28.16
C LEU A 134 5.74 -4.21 -28.42
N GLU A 135 5.34 -4.15 -29.68
CA GLU A 135 3.93 -3.98 -30.08
C GLU A 135 3.11 -5.26 -29.96
N ALA A 136 3.70 -6.42 -30.24
CA ALA A 136 2.99 -7.68 -30.36
C ALA A 136 2.71 -8.30 -28.98
N PHE A 137 3.70 -8.34 -28.08
CA PHE A 137 3.54 -9.02 -26.78
C PHE A 137 4.41 -8.49 -25.63
N TYR A 138 5.45 -7.69 -25.84
CA TYR A 138 6.36 -7.33 -24.74
C TYR A 138 5.84 -6.21 -23.86
N SER A 139 5.31 -5.14 -24.46
CA SER A 139 4.88 -3.94 -23.72
C SER A 139 3.67 -4.21 -22.82
N PRO A 140 3.49 -3.41 -21.75
CA PRO A 140 2.25 -3.36 -20.98
C PRO A 140 0.99 -3.27 -21.84
N GLU A 141 1.01 -2.43 -22.89
CA GLU A 141 -0.09 -2.20 -23.81
C GLU A 141 -0.39 -3.46 -24.63
N ALA A 142 0.65 -4.13 -25.12
CA ALA A 142 0.51 -5.38 -25.86
C ALA A 142 -0.02 -6.51 -24.99
N GLN A 143 0.54 -6.68 -23.79
CA GLN A 143 0.07 -7.66 -22.80
C GLN A 143 -1.40 -7.44 -22.46
N ALA A 144 -1.78 -6.20 -22.23
CA ALA A 144 -3.14 -5.88 -21.83
C ALA A 144 -4.14 -5.94 -23.02
N ARG A 145 -3.69 -5.74 -24.26
CA ARG A 145 -4.51 -6.01 -25.45
C ARG A 145 -4.72 -7.51 -25.68
N ASN A 146 -3.68 -8.32 -25.48
CA ASN A 146 -3.72 -9.76 -25.72
C ASN A 146 -4.44 -10.54 -24.60
N ASN A 147 -4.27 -10.11 -23.35
CA ASN A 147 -4.92 -10.67 -22.19
C ASN A 147 -5.34 -9.55 -21.22
N PRO A 148 -6.47 -8.87 -21.49
CA PRO A 148 -6.89 -7.72 -20.70
C PRO A 148 -7.16 -8.12 -19.25
N PRO A 149 -6.49 -7.46 -18.27
CA PRO A 149 -6.80 -7.67 -16.86
C PRO A 149 -8.28 -7.38 -16.61
N ARG A 150 -8.90 -8.18 -15.74
CA ARG A 150 -10.31 -8.02 -15.35
C ARG A 150 -10.39 -7.85 -13.85
N ILE A 151 -11.45 -7.20 -13.39
CA ILE A 151 -11.75 -7.12 -11.96
C ILE A 151 -12.15 -8.53 -11.52
N GLU A 152 -11.35 -9.11 -10.63
CA GLU A 152 -11.57 -10.47 -10.11
C GLU A 152 -12.43 -10.44 -8.84
N LEU A 153 -13.16 -11.52 -8.58
CA LEU A 153 -13.87 -11.69 -7.33
C LEU A 153 -12.86 -11.98 -6.21
N THR A 154 -12.68 -11.04 -5.28
CA THR A 154 -11.77 -11.17 -4.14
C THR A 154 -12.52 -11.17 -2.82
N ARG A 155 -11.96 -11.89 -1.84
CA ARG A 155 -12.42 -11.80 -0.46
C ARG A 155 -11.84 -10.54 0.22
N LEU A 156 -12.42 -10.17 1.35
CA LEU A 156 -11.81 -9.19 2.26
C LEU A 156 -10.37 -9.63 2.59
N THR A 157 -9.43 -8.69 2.49
CA THR A 157 -8.08 -8.87 3.06
C THR A 157 -8.19 -9.01 4.59
N ASN A 158 -7.15 -9.51 5.24
CA ASN A 158 -7.11 -9.67 6.70
C ASN A 158 -7.38 -8.34 7.41
N ARG A 159 -6.77 -7.26 6.91
CA ARG A 159 -7.01 -5.90 7.39
C ARG A 159 -8.48 -5.49 7.21
N GLN A 160 -9.06 -5.74 6.02
CA GLN A 160 -10.45 -5.39 5.75
C GLN A 160 -11.44 -6.20 6.60
N PHE A 161 -11.15 -7.48 6.85
CA PHE A 161 -11.95 -8.34 7.74
C PHE A 161 -11.94 -7.80 9.17
N LEU A 162 -10.74 -7.55 9.73
CA LEU A 162 -10.56 -7.03 11.09
C LEU A 162 -11.30 -5.70 11.29
N HIS A 163 -11.13 -4.75 10.36
CA HIS A 163 -11.78 -3.45 10.42
C HIS A 163 -13.31 -3.56 10.24
N SER A 164 -13.77 -4.42 9.31
CA SER A 164 -15.21 -4.64 9.07
C SER A 164 -15.91 -5.22 10.29
N VAL A 165 -15.34 -6.22 10.96
CA VAL A 165 -15.93 -6.82 12.17
C VAL A 165 -15.97 -5.81 13.33
N ALA A 166 -14.90 -5.04 13.52
CA ALA A 166 -14.88 -3.99 14.54
C ALA A 166 -15.98 -2.93 14.32
N ASP A 167 -16.15 -2.45 13.08
CA ASP A 167 -17.19 -1.46 12.75
C ASP A 167 -18.61 -2.04 12.70
N LEU A 168 -18.73 -3.33 12.39
CA LEU A 168 -20.00 -4.05 12.46
C LEU A 168 -20.54 -3.99 13.88
N ILE A 169 -19.72 -4.37 14.87
CA ILE A 169 -20.11 -4.35 16.28
C ILE A 169 -20.28 -2.92 16.80
N ALA A 170 -19.38 -2.00 16.43
CA ALA A 170 -19.46 -0.59 16.82
C ALA A 170 -20.74 0.10 16.32
N SER A 171 -21.39 -0.43 15.27
CA SER A 171 -22.69 0.05 14.81
C SER A 171 -23.83 -0.22 15.79
N PHE A 172 -23.61 -1.05 16.83
CA PHE A 172 -24.58 -1.40 17.86
C PHE A 172 -24.14 -1.01 19.28
N SER A 173 -22.83 -0.92 19.55
CA SER A 173 -22.30 -0.55 20.87
C SER A 173 -22.00 0.95 21.05
N GLY A 174 -22.19 1.75 20.00
CA GLY A 174 -21.79 3.16 19.93
C GLY A 174 -20.44 3.34 19.24
N ARG A 175 -20.28 4.42 18.46
CA ARG A 175 -19.06 4.71 17.71
C ARG A 175 -18.12 5.65 18.47
N ALA A 176 -16.82 5.45 18.26
CA ALA A 176 -15.83 6.49 18.51
C ALA A 176 -16.08 7.66 17.54
N GLY A 177 -16.50 8.81 18.08
CA GLY A 177 -16.69 10.04 17.31
C GLY A 177 -15.36 10.71 16.94
N TYR A 178 -15.46 11.91 16.38
CA TYR A 178 -14.32 12.82 16.27
C TYR A 178 -13.75 13.09 17.67
N TYR A 179 -12.43 13.17 17.76
CA TYR A 179 -11.71 13.40 19.00
C TYR A 179 -10.75 14.55 18.83
N ARG A 180 -10.49 15.26 19.92
CA ARG A 180 -9.42 16.25 19.99
C ARG A 180 -8.19 15.60 20.62
N THR A 181 -7.01 15.91 20.10
CA THR A 181 -5.76 15.51 20.76
C THR A 181 -5.38 16.53 21.83
N GLY A 182 -4.47 16.18 22.73
CA GLY A 182 -3.90 17.12 23.70
C GLY A 182 -3.92 16.70 25.15
N GLY A 183 -4.04 15.40 25.45
CA GLY A 183 -3.91 14.89 26.82
C GLY A 183 -5.15 14.17 27.34
N LEU A 184 -5.22 13.97 28.66
CA LEU A 184 -6.35 13.33 29.34
C LEU A 184 -7.01 14.28 30.32
N GLN A 185 -8.33 14.14 30.50
CA GLN A 185 -9.05 14.85 31.54
C GLN A 185 -8.65 14.28 32.90
N ALA A 186 -8.04 15.13 33.73
CA ALA A 186 -7.60 14.80 35.07
C ALA A 186 -8.55 15.37 36.12
N GLY A 187 -8.87 14.57 37.11
CA GLY A 187 -9.48 14.99 38.38
C GLY A 187 -8.51 14.71 39.51
N TYR A 188 -8.20 15.74 40.29
CA TYR A 188 -7.33 15.67 41.46
C TYR A 188 -8.16 15.82 42.73
N TYR A 189 -7.92 14.97 43.71
CA TYR A 189 -8.78 14.79 44.87
C TYR A 189 -7.94 14.78 46.14
N ASN A 190 -8.32 15.59 47.13
CA ASN A 190 -7.60 15.70 48.41
C ASN A 190 -7.75 14.51 49.39
N ASN A 191 -8.33 13.40 48.94
CA ASN A 191 -8.51 12.18 49.71
C ASN A 191 -8.21 10.96 48.83
N ARG A 192 -7.75 9.86 49.42
CA ARG A 192 -7.52 8.58 48.72
C ARG A 192 -8.78 8.00 48.06
N ASN A 193 -9.96 8.27 48.61
CA ASN A 193 -11.23 7.75 48.11
C ASN A 193 -11.95 8.78 47.26
N VAL A 194 -11.89 8.60 45.93
CA VAL A 194 -12.55 9.48 44.95
C VAL A 194 -14.05 9.65 45.22
N ARG A 195 -14.73 8.64 45.81
CA ARG A 195 -16.19 8.70 46.07
C ARG A 195 -16.57 9.51 47.31
N GLN A 196 -15.64 9.76 48.22
CA GLN A 196 -15.88 10.46 49.49
C GLN A 196 -15.27 11.87 49.46
N ASN A 197 -15.11 12.45 48.26
CA ASN A 197 -14.35 13.66 48.07
C ASN A 197 -15.25 14.90 47.88
N ASN A 198 -14.96 15.96 48.64
CA ASN A 198 -15.69 17.24 48.62
C ASN A 198 -14.95 18.38 47.90
N GLN A 199 -13.70 18.16 47.46
CA GLN A 199 -12.88 19.15 46.77
C GLN A 199 -12.04 18.52 45.65
N SER A 200 -12.35 18.90 44.41
CA SER A 200 -11.61 18.42 43.24
C SER A 200 -11.13 19.55 42.35
N VAL A 201 -9.87 19.46 41.89
CA VAL A 201 -9.35 20.30 40.82
C VAL A 201 -9.39 19.50 39.53
N LYS A 202 -9.95 20.09 38.46
CA LYS A 202 -10.01 19.46 37.13
C LYS A 202 -9.13 20.23 36.16
N ARG A 203 -8.31 19.51 35.40
CA ARG A 203 -7.51 20.07 34.29
C ARG A 203 -7.27 19.02 33.22
N THR A 204 -6.66 19.41 32.12
CA THR A 204 -6.17 18.48 31.09
C THR A 204 -4.66 18.36 31.25
N ASP A 205 -4.18 17.13 31.42
CA ASP A 205 -2.75 16.84 31.45
C ASP A 205 -2.30 16.29 30.11
N GLY A 206 -1.36 16.96 29.45
CA GLY A 206 -0.86 16.60 28.13
C GLY A 206 -0.17 15.23 28.09
N ASN A 207 0.47 14.84 29.18
CA ASN A 207 1.04 13.51 29.38
C ASN A 207 0.92 13.14 30.87
N ILE A 208 1.26 11.90 31.22
CA ILE A 208 1.28 11.43 32.61
C ILE A 208 2.71 11.00 32.92
N ASP A 209 3.50 11.95 33.42
CA ASP A 209 4.86 11.76 33.92
C ASP A 209 5.08 12.74 35.08
N PHE A 210 4.62 12.37 36.27
CA PHE A 210 4.61 13.24 37.44
C PHE A 210 5.46 12.63 38.56
N ASP A 211 6.36 13.44 39.11
CA ASP A 211 7.10 13.15 40.34
C ASP A 211 6.91 14.32 41.30
N TYR A 212 6.18 14.07 42.38
CA TYR A 212 5.90 15.05 43.43
C TYR A 212 6.84 14.90 44.63
N GLY A 213 7.72 13.88 44.64
CA GLY A 213 8.51 13.53 45.82
C GLY A 213 7.63 13.45 47.07
N ALA A 214 8.03 14.10 48.15
CA ALA A 214 7.25 14.16 49.40
C ALA A 214 6.02 15.08 49.33
N GLY A 215 5.87 15.89 48.28
CA GLY A 215 4.84 16.92 48.14
C GLY A 215 3.48 16.41 47.63
N THR A 216 2.72 17.36 47.09
CA THR A 216 1.37 17.15 46.52
C THR A 216 1.26 17.83 45.16
N PRO A 217 0.24 17.49 44.34
CA PRO A 217 -0.02 18.17 43.07
C PRO A 217 -0.33 19.67 43.21
N PHE A 218 -0.73 20.12 44.41
CA PHE A 218 -1.08 21.50 44.72
C PHE A 218 -0.46 21.90 46.07
N HIS A 219 0.84 22.16 46.07
CA HIS A 219 1.61 22.49 47.29
C HIS A 219 1.10 23.73 48.04
N ASP A 220 0.52 24.70 47.32
CA ASP A 220 -0.05 25.92 47.91
C ASP A 220 -1.50 25.74 48.42
N ASN A 221 -2.11 24.57 48.20
CA ASN A 221 -3.49 24.32 48.62
C ASN A 221 -3.50 23.52 49.94
N ALA A 222 -3.86 24.19 51.03
CA ALA A 222 -3.89 23.62 52.39
C ALA A 222 -4.82 22.39 52.53
N ASP A 223 -5.80 22.24 51.64
CA ASP A 223 -6.69 21.09 51.64
C ASP A 223 -6.03 19.82 51.07
N PHE A 224 -4.98 19.96 50.24
CA PHE A 224 -4.21 18.84 49.70
C PHE A 224 -3.07 18.46 50.64
N LYS A 225 -3.32 17.47 51.48
CA LYS A 225 -2.35 16.95 52.45
C LYS A 225 -1.36 15.98 51.80
N SER A 226 -0.11 15.97 52.26
CA SER A 226 0.94 15.11 51.69
C SER A 226 0.74 13.63 52.04
N GLU A 227 -0.02 13.32 53.06
CA GLU A 227 -0.27 11.96 53.53
C GLU A 227 -1.27 11.19 52.66
N GLU A 228 -2.21 11.90 52.03
CA GLU A 228 -3.22 11.27 51.18
C GLU A 228 -3.78 12.19 50.09
N PHE A 229 -3.87 11.65 48.88
CA PHE A 229 -4.61 12.23 47.77
C PHE A 229 -4.84 11.17 46.69
N SER A 230 -5.73 11.44 45.74
CA SER A 230 -5.95 10.58 44.58
C SER A 230 -6.08 11.40 43.30
N MET A 231 -5.81 10.74 42.18
CA MET A 231 -5.92 11.31 40.84
C MET A 231 -6.65 10.32 39.94
N ARG A 232 -7.47 10.83 39.03
CA ARG A 232 -8.10 10.05 37.98
C ARG A 232 -7.92 10.74 36.65
N TRP A 233 -7.30 10.04 35.71
CA TRP A 233 -7.25 10.45 34.31
C TRP A 233 -8.25 9.63 33.50
N THR A 234 -9.05 10.32 32.70
CA THR A 234 -10.03 9.72 31.78
C THR A 234 -9.97 10.40 30.42
N GLY A 235 -10.27 9.64 29.38
CA GLY A 235 -10.32 10.14 28.01
C GLY A 235 -10.12 8.96 27.07
N SER A 236 -9.36 9.17 26.00
CA SER A 236 -9.01 8.11 25.05
C SER A 236 -7.53 8.12 24.66
N VAL A 237 -6.99 6.93 24.39
CA VAL A 237 -5.71 6.73 23.71
C VAL A 237 -5.93 6.48 22.22
N ILE A 238 -5.11 7.09 21.37
CA ILE A 238 -5.23 7.01 19.91
C ILE A 238 -4.16 6.08 19.37
N ALA A 239 -4.60 4.95 18.80
CA ALA A 239 -3.71 4.02 18.10
C ALA A 239 -3.43 4.55 16.68
N GLU A 240 -2.16 4.78 16.35
CA GLU A 240 -1.75 5.24 15.02
C GLU A 240 -1.61 4.07 14.03
N GLU A 241 -1.13 2.94 14.52
CA GLU A 241 -0.91 1.70 13.77
C GLU A 241 -1.67 0.54 14.40
N THR A 242 -2.07 -0.44 13.59
CA THR A 242 -2.74 -1.66 14.08
C THR A 242 -1.69 -2.62 14.63
N GLY A 243 -1.88 -3.11 15.85
CA GLY A 243 -0.96 -4.07 16.46
C GLY A 243 -1.12 -4.13 17.97
N ASP A 244 -0.14 -4.76 18.63
CA ASP A 244 -0.15 -4.96 20.07
C ASP A 244 0.56 -3.79 20.76
N TYR A 245 -0.13 -3.16 21.71
CA TYR A 245 0.38 -2.07 22.53
C TYR A 245 0.59 -2.57 23.94
N ARG A 246 1.82 -2.47 24.46
CA ARG A 246 2.11 -2.76 25.86
C ARG A 246 2.11 -1.48 26.66
N PHE A 247 1.13 -1.31 27.54
CA PHE A 247 1.05 -0.18 28.47
C PHE A 247 1.85 -0.50 29.72
N ILE A 248 2.56 0.50 30.23
CA ILE A 248 3.42 0.38 31.41
C ILE A 248 3.07 1.54 32.36
N VAL A 249 2.84 1.23 33.63
CA VAL A 249 2.67 2.23 34.69
C VAL A 249 3.77 2.04 35.72
N SER A 250 4.59 3.08 35.90
CA SER A 250 5.59 3.12 36.96
C SER A 250 5.12 4.01 38.11
N SER A 251 5.05 3.48 39.33
CA SER A 251 4.65 4.22 40.52
C SER A 251 5.08 3.51 41.80
N GLU A 252 5.34 4.27 42.86
CA GLU A 252 5.51 3.75 44.22
C GLU A 252 4.19 3.65 45.01
N ASN A 253 3.10 4.12 44.41
CA ASN A 253 1.77 4.19 45.01
C ASN A 253 0.77 3.30 44.28
N GLY A 254 -0.50 3.40 44.65
CA GLY A 254 -1.54 2.53 44.12
C GLY A 254 -2.04 3.01 42.76
N VAL A 255 -2.08 2.12 41.77
CA VAL A 255 -2.52 2.41 40.40
C VAL A 255 -3.44 1.33 39.83
N ARG A 256 -4.36 1.74 38.96
CA ARG A 256 -5.18 0.84 38.11
C ARG A 256 -5.37 1.45 36.73
N LEU A 257 -5.15 0.67 35.68
CA LEU A 257 -5.33 1.09 34.29
C LEU A 257 -6.39 0.24 33.60
N TRP A 258 -7.27 0.90 32.86
CA TRP A 258 -8.18 0.29 31.88
C TRP A 258 -7.89 0.88 30.52
N VAL A 259 -7.84 0.04 29.49
CA VAL A 259 -7.69 0.45 28.09
C VAL A 259 -8.66 -0.35 27.25
N ASN A 260 -9.48 0.34 26.45
CA ASN A 260 -10.55 -0.20 25.62
C ASN A 260 -11.66 -0.92 26.40
N ASN A 261 -11.37 -2.02 27.10
CA ASN A 261 -12.33 -2.71 27.97
C ASN A 261 -12.38 -2.02 29.35
N MET A 262 -13.49 -1.33 29.63
CA MET A 262 -13.65 -0.57 30.89
C MET A 262 -14.15 -1.43 32.06
N ASP A 263 -14.47 -2.69 31.82
CA ASP A 263 -14.92 -3.66 32.83
C ASP A 263 -13.76 -4.54 33.32
N LEU A 264 -12.71 -4.70 32.51
CA LEU A 264 -11.51 -5.47 32.83
C LEU A 264 -10.28 -4.55 32.99
N LYS A 265 -9.68 -4.54 34.18
CA LYS A 265 -8.41 -3.83 34.41
C LYS A 265 -7.31 -4.46 33.57
N LEU A 266 -6.62 -3.65 32.78
CA LEU A 266 -5.40 -4.07 32.10
C LEU A 266 -4.23 -4.17 33.09
N ILE A 267 -4.19 -3.26 34.07
CA ILE A 267 -3.19 -3.24 35.14
C ILE A 267 -3.90 -3.05 36.49
N GLU A 268 -3.56 -3.88 37.48
CA GLU A 268 -4.03 -3.78 38.86
C GLU A 268 -2.86 -3.82 39.85
N GLY A 269 -2.53 -2.69 40.45
CA GLY A 269 -1.54 -2.55 41.51
C GLY A 269 -2.02 -1.63 42.61
N TRP A 270 -3.12 -1.99 43.28
CA TRP A 270 -3.84 -1.11 44.21
C TRP A 270 -3.26 -1.08 45.64
N THR A 271 -1.93 -0.98 45.75
CA THR A 271 -1.22 -0.91 47.03
C THR A 271 -0.24 0.24 47.02
N SER A 272 -0.03 0.90 48.17
CA SER A 272 0.90 2.03 48.33
C SER A 272 2.05 1.61 49.24
N SER A 273 3.06 0.93 48.67
CA SER A 273 4.20 0.38 49.43
C SER A 273 5.31 1.41 49.65
N GLY A 274 5.37 2.47 48.84
CA GLY A 274 6.50 3.41 48.83
C GLY A 274 7.74 2.86 48.10
N GLU A 275 7.66 1.66 47.54
CA GLU A 275 8.66 1.09 46.62
C GLU A 275 8.19 1.28 45.18
N ARG A 276 9.04 1.87 44.34
CA ARG A 276 8.73 2.07 42.92
C ARG A 276 8.58 0.74 42.21
N ARG A 277 7.42 0.50 41.62
CA ARG A 277 7.09 -0.70 40.85
C ARG A 277 6.80 -0.34 39.41
N GLU A 278 7.02 -1.31 38.53
CA GLU A 278 6.63 -1.26 37.13
C GLU A 278 5.59 -2.35 36.87
N LEU A 279 4.41 -1.93 36.45
CA LEU A 279 3.32 -2.84 36.08
C LEU A 279 3.02 -2.65 34.61
N ASN A 280 2.70 -3.73 33.90
CA ASN A 280 2.43 -3.66 32.47
C ASN A 280 1.28 -4.58 32.07
N GLY A 281 0.67 -4.27 30.92
CA GLY A 281 -0.33 -5.11 30.27
C GLY A 281 -0.39 -4.81 28.78
N THR A 282 -0.69 -5.84 27.99
CA THR A 282 -0.72 -5.74 26.52
C THR A 282 -2.15 -5.84 26.00
N VAL A 283 -2.50 -4.99 25.04
CA VAL A 283 -3.78 -5.01 24.34
C VAL A 283 -3.59 -4.76 22.86
N ARG A 284 -4.30 -5.49 22.01
CA ARG A 284 -4.32 -5.27 20.56
C ARG A 284 -5.28 -4.14 20.21
N LEU A 285 -4.81 -3.16 19.43
CA LEU A 285 -5.57 -2.01 18.97
C LEU A 285 -5.51 -1.90 17.44
N ILE A 286 -6.53 -1.27 16.85
CA ILE A 286 -6.65 -1.01 15.42
C ILE A 286 -6.31 0.46 15.16
N GLY A 287 -5.39 0.71 14.23
CA GLY A 287 -4.93 2.05 13.89
C GLY A 287 -6.04 2.96 13.35
N GLY A 288 -5.93 4.26 13.64
CA GLY A 288 -6.89 5.29 13.23
C GLY A 288 -8.12 5.43 14.11
N ARG A 289 -8.09 4.88 15.32
CA ARG A 289 -9.22 4.87 16.26
C ARG A 289 -8.80 5.30 17.66
N PRO A 290 -9.66 6.05 18.38
CA PRO A 290 -9.48 6.33 19.80
C PRO A 290 -10.14 5.24 20.66
N TYR A 291 -9.50 4.89 21.77
CA TYR A 291 -9.94 3.86 22.71
C TYR A 291 -10.08 4.45 24.10
N PRO A 292 -11.19 4.21 24.83
CA PRO A 292 -11.33 4.73 26.18
C PRO A 292 -10.18 4.26 27.07
N VAL A 293 -9.65 5.18 27.87
CA VAL A 293 -8.61 4.92 28.86
C VAL A 293 -9.01 5.54 30.20
N ARG A 294 -8.75 4.81 31.28
CA ARG A 294 -8.84 5.32 32.65
C ARG A 294 -7.62 4.91 33.43
N LEU A 295 -6.94 5.87 34.06
CA LEU A 295 -5.91 5.61 35.06
C LEU A 295 -6.38 6.18 36.40
N ASP A 296 -6.55 5.28 37.37
CA ASP A 296 -6.78 5.67 38.76
C ASP A 296 -5.46 5.58 39.53
N TYR A 297 -5.19 6.57 40.36
CA TYR A 297 -4.02 6.65 41.23
C TYR A 297 -4.44 7.06 42.64
N PHE A 298 -3.79 6.53 43.67
CA PHE A 298 -3.85 7.10 45.02
C PHE A 298 -2.52 6.99 45.77
N LYS A 299 -2.27 7.97 46.64
CA LYS A 299 -1.26 7.95 47.70
C LYS A 299 -1.96 7.78 49.05
N TYR A 300 -1.39 6.96 49.94
CA TYR A 300 -1.83 6.88 51.33
C TYR A 300 -0.67 6.50 52.25
N LYS A 301 -0.33 7.39 53.19
CA LYS A 301 0.73 7.21 54.20
C LYS A 301 2.08 6.75 53.61
N SER A 302 2.40 7.20 52.39
CA SER A 302 3.67 6.92 51.71
C SER A 302 4.58 8.15 51.71
N LYS A 303 5.90 7.92 51.74
CA LYS A 303 6.92 8.99 51.82
C LYS A 303 7.02 9.83 50.55
N SER A 304 6.70 9.24 49.40
CA SER A 304 6.84 9.85 48.09
C SER A 304 5.65 9.54 47.18
N ALA A 305 5.49 10.35 46.13
CA ALA A 305 4.43 10.25 45.16
C ALA A 305 4.91 10.45 43.73
N SER A 306 4.80 9.41 42.91
CA SER A 306 5.15 9.45 41.49
C SER A 306 4.23 8.57 40.66
N VAL A 307 3.95 8.97 39.42
CA VAL A 307 3.19 8.18 38.45
C VAL A 307 3.63 8.52 37.03
N LYS A 308 3.94 7.47 36.27
CA LYS A 308 4.34 7.58 34.86
C LYS A 308 3.55 6.57 34.03
N LEU A 309 2.89 7.03 32.97
CA LEU A 309 2.19 6.19 31.99
C LEU A 309 2.99 6.17 30.68
N GLU A 310 3.47 4.98 30.34
CA GLU A 310 4.26 4.72 29.14
C GLU A 310 3.57 3.65 28.30
N TRP A 311 3.99 3.56 27.04
CA TRP A 311 3.63 2.46 26.18
C TRP A 311 4.83 1.99 25.35
N HIS A 312 4.71 0.79 24.81
CA HIS A 312 5.51 0.27 23.72
C HIS A 312 4.56 0.02 22.55
N PRO A 313 4.48 0.93 21.57
CA PRO A 313 3.61 0.77 20.40
C PRO A 313 4.22 -0.21 19.39
N PRO A 314 3.41 -0.74 18.45
CA PRO A 314 3.93 -1.56 17.34
C PRO A 314 5.05 -0.83 16.59
N HIS A 315 6.14 -1.53 16.29
CA HIS A 315 7.30 -0.99 15.56
C HIS A 315 7.94 0.26 16.17
N GLY A 316 7.73 0.51 17.48
CA GLY A 316 8.30 1.65 18.19
C GLY A 316 9.05 1.23 19.44
N ALA A 317 9.48 2.23 20.22
CA ALA A 317 10.19 2.03 21.48
C ALA A 317 9.33 2.45 22.68
N ARG A 318 9.75 1.99 23.87
CA ARG A 318 9.11 2.40 25.14
C ARG A 318 9.21 3.91 25.28
N GLN A 319 8.09 4.59 25.47
CA GLN A 319 8.04 6.04 25.67
C GLN A 319 6.84 6.44 26.53
N VAL A 320 6.91 7.60 27.16
CA VAL A 320 5.72 8.28 27.72
C VAL A 320 4.72 8.47 26.59
N ILE A 321 3.44 8.17 26.85
CA ILE A 321 2.41 8.31 25.82
C ILE A 321 2.32 9.80 25.43
N PRO A 322 2.62 10.16 24.17
CA PRO A 322 2.64 11.56 23.77
C PRO A 322 1.25 12.19 23.79
N ALA A 323 1.18 13.51 24.00
CA ALA A 323 -0.09 14.25 24.00
C ALA A 323 -0.90 14.10 22.71
N ARG A 324 -0.23 13.93 21.56
CA ARG A 324 -0.88 13.67 20.26
C ARG A 324 -1.62 12.32 20.21
N ASN A 325 -1.25 11.40 21.09
CA ASN A 325 -1.86 10.07 21.22
C ASN A 325 -2.87 10.00 22.37
N LEU A 326 -3.17 11.13 23.02
CA LEU A 326 -4.13 11.23 24.11
C LEU A 326 -5.22 12.26 23.76
N SER A 327 -6.46 11.92 24.07
CA SER A 327 -7.64 12.74 23.88
C SER A 327 -8.38 12.94 25.21
N PRO A 328 -8.78 14.17 25.59
CA PRO A 328 -9.60 14.37 26.77
C PRO A 328 -11.03 13.86 26.57
N ASP A 329 -11.45 13.70 25.31
CA ASP A 329 -12.76 13.16 24.95
C ASP A 329 -12.72 11.62 25.09
N THR A 330 -13.69 11.06 25.83
CA THR A 330 -13.86 9.61 26.01
C THR A 330 -14.68 9.00 24.88
N THR A 331 -14.25 7.85 24.36
CA THR A 331 -14.96 7.12 23.29
C THR A 331 -15.53 5.78 23.78
N ALA A 332 -16.45 5.20 22.98
CA ALA A 332 -16.94 3.85 23.25
C ALA A 332 -15.85 2.80 23.05
N SER A 333 -15.92 1.71 23.82
CA SER A 333 -15.09 0.52 23.61
C SER A 333 -15.31 -0.06 22.21
N THR A 334 -14.24 -0.53 21.59
CA THR A 334 -14.25 -1.17 20.29
C THR A 334 -13.94 -2.66 20.45
N PHE A 335 -14.77 -3.54 19.87
CA PHE A 335 -14.41 -4.94 19.76
C PHE A 335 -13.22 -5.09 18.81
N VAL A 336 -12.15 -5.72 19.29
CA VAL A 336 -10.95 -6.00 18.50
C VAL A 336 -10.75 -7.50 18.49
N LEU A 337 -10.87 -8.08 17.29
CA LEU A 337 -10.66 -9.51 17.06
C LEU A 337 -9.20 -9.89 17.38
N ARG A 338 -9.00 -11.04 18.03
CA ARG A 338 -7.67 -11.53 18.41
C ARG A 338 -7.19 -12.71 17.57
N GLN A 339 -8.10 -13.37 16.87
CA GLN A 339 -7.77 -14.49 15.99
C GLN A 339 -6.67 -14.11 14.96
N PRO A 340 -5.51 -14.78 14.97
CA PRO A 340 -4.47 -14.56 13.95
C PRO A 340 -4.89 -15.14 12.60
N PHE A 341 -4.53 -14.43 11.54
CA PHE A 341 -4.71 -14.85 10.14
C PHE A 341 -3.35 -15.12 9.49
N PRO A 342 -3.25 -16.08 8.54
CA PRO A 342 -2.08 -16.18 7.69
C PRO A 342 -1.98 -14.95 6.77
N PRO A 343 -0.77 -14.53 6.33
CA PRO A 343 -0.61 -13.42 5.39
C PRO A 343 -1.48 -13.55 4.14
N ASP A 344 -1.93 -12.41 3.62
CA ASP A 344 -2.66 -12.36 2.35
C ASP A 344 -1.74 -12.63 1.15
N ASP A 345 -2.33 -13.04 0.04
CA ASP A 345 -1.62 -13.16 -1.23
C ASP A 345 -1.25 -11.78 -1.81
N ALA A 346 0.02 -11.63 -2.24
CA ALA A 346 0.57 -10.39 -2.78
C ALA A 346 1.59 -10.65 -3.91
N SER A 347 1.10 -10.92 -5.14
CA SER A 347 1.96 -11.19 -6.29
C SER A 347 2.45 -9.93 -7.03
N ILE A 348 1.73 -8.82 -6.91
CA ILE A 348 2.03 -7.53 -7.58
C ILE A 348 2.34 -6.45 -6.54
N GLY A 349 2.90 -6.85 -5.40
CA GLY A 349 3.28 -5.97 -4.31
C GLY A 349 2.14 -5.56 -3.37
N TYR A 350 0.87 -5.90 -3.58
CA TYR A 350 -0.21 -5.55 -2.64
C TYR A 350 -1.07 -6.76 -2.28
N GLU A 351 -1.61 -6.76 -1.06
CA GLU A 351 -2.55 -7.79 -0.58
C GLU A 351 -3.84 -7.78 -1.41
N ARG A 352 -4.23 -8.91 -2.01
CA ARG A 352 -5.40 -9.00 -2.91
C ARG A 352 -6.59 -9.73 -2.31
N GLY A 353 -6.35 -10.74 -1.48
CA GLY A 353 -7.41 -11.65 -1.06
C GLY A 353 -7.98 -12.47 -2.23
N SER A 354 -7.15 -12.84 -3.20
CA SER A 354 -7.58 -13.70 -4.32
C SER A 354 -7.45 -15.18 -3.97
N ALA A 355 -6.57 -15.54 -3.03
CA ALA A 355 -6.37 -16.92 -2.59
C ALA A 355 -7.15 -17.25 -1.31
N VAL A 356 -7.68 -18.47 -1.26
CA VAL A 356 -8.29 -19.08 -0.06
C VAL A 356 -7.49 -20.32 0.31
N SER A 357 -6.62 -20.20 1.30
CA SER A 357 -5.92 -21.35 1.87
C SER A 357 -6.74 -22.00 2.97
N LYS A 358 -6.49 -23.28 3.26
CA LYS A 358 -7.10 -23.99 4.41
C LYS A 358 -6.88 -23.24 5.72
N LYS A 359 -5.65 -22.74 5.96
CA LYS A 359 -5.30 -21.96 7.15
C LYS A 359 -6.11 -20.66 7.26
N TRP A 360 -6.35 -20.00 6.13
CA TRP A 360 -7.14 -18.78 6.10
C TRP A 360 -8.61 -19.07 6.43
N ASP A 361 -9.19 -20.12 5.84
CA ASP A 361 -10.59 -20.51 6.09
C ASP A 361 -10.83 -20.92 7.56
N GLU A 362 -9.88 -21.66 8.15
CA GLU A 362 -9.86 -21.98 9.58
C GLU A 362 -9.81 -20.71 10.44
N ALA A 363 -8.89 -19.77 10.13
CA ALA A 363 -8.78 -18.50 10.85
C ALA A 363 -10.08 -17.68 10.76
N ALA A 364 -10.69 -17.55 9.59
CA ALA A 364 -11.97 -16.87 9.40
C ALA A 364 -13.10 -17.54 10.23
N THR A 365 -13.07 -18.86 10.39
CA THR A 365 -14.03 -19.61 11.21
C THR A 365 -13.85 -19.33 12.69
N TYR A 366 -12.62 -19.40 13.21
CA TYR A 366 -12.35 -19.05 14.60
C TYR A 366 -12.67 -17.59 14.90
N ALA A 367 -12.44 -16.69 13.94
CA ALA A 367 -12.80 -15.29 14.07
C ALA A 367 -14.32 -15.07 14.19
N ALA A 368 -15.10 -15.82 13.40
CA ALA A 368 -16.56 -15.81 13.49
C ALA A 368 -17.04 -16.37 14.84
N ILE A 369 -16.40 -17.43 15.37
CA ILE A 369 -16.71 -18.00 16.69
C ILE A 369 -16.39 -17.01 17.81
N GLU A 370 -15.21 -16.37 17.79
CA GLU A 370 -14.83 -15.33 18.77
C GLU A 370 -15.88 -14.21 18.78
N THR A 371 -16.27 -13.76 17.59
CA THR A 371 -17.28 -12.71 17.42
C THR A 371 -18.66 -13.14 17.92
N ALA A 372 -19.10 -14.35 17.57
CA ALA A 372 -20.41 -14.89 17.96
C ALA A 372 -20.53 -15.04 19.47
N ASN A 373 -19.49 -15.54 20.14
CA ASN A 373 -19.46 -15.65 21.59
C ASN A 373 -19.54 -14.27 22.24
N TRP A 374 -18.73 -13.32 21.79
CA TRP A 374 -18.75 -11.96 22.34
C TRP A 374 -20.12 -11.29 22.15
N VAL A 375 -20.72 -11.41 20.96
CA VAL A 375 -22.05 -10.83 20.69
C VAL A 375 -23.12 -11.46 21.58
N ALA A 376 -23.07 -12.77 21.80
CA ALA A 376 -24.02 -13.46 22.66
C ALA A 376 -23.90 -13.03 24.14
N ASP A 377 -22.67 -12.88 24.63
CA ASP A 377 -22.38 -12.42 26.00
C ASP A 377 -22.84 -10.96 26.23
N HIS A 378 -22.95 -10.17 25.16
CA HIS A 378 -23.38 -8.77 25.19
C HIS A 378 -24.75 -8.52 24.53
N LEU A 379 -25.51 -9.58 24.24
CA LEU A 379 -26.74 -9.52 23.42
C LEU A 379 -27.71 -8.48 23.96
N ASP A 380 -27.96 -8.49 25.26
CA ASP A 380 -28.96 -7.63 25.88
C ASP A 380 -28.62 -6.14 25.69
N LYS A 381 -27.35 -5.76 25.84
CA LYS A 381 -26.86 -4.40 25.60
C LYS A 381 -26.96 -4.03 24.11
N LEU A 382 -26.56 -4.95 23.22
CA LEU A 382 -26.55 -4.71 21.77
C LEU A 382 -27.95 -4.62 21.17
N ALA A 383 -28.89 -5.40 21.71
CA ALA A 383 -30.30 -5.43 21.28
C ALA A 383 -31.20 -4.48 22.10
N ASN A 384 -30.64 -3.70 23.02
CA ASN A 384 -31.38 -2.79 23.90
C ASN A 384 -32.55 -3.47 24.65
N THR A 385 -32.23 -4.58 25.31
CA THR A 385 -33.17 -5.44 26.06
C THR A 385 -32.54 -5.86 27.40
N SER A 386 -33.24 -6.68 28.18
CA SER A 386 -32.72 -7.35 29.37
C SER A 386 -33.16 -8.82 29.40
N ALA A 387 -32.50 -9.63 30.22
CA ALA A 387 -32.70 -11.07 30.31
C ALA A 387 -34.16 -11.50 30.53
N ASN A 388 -34.94 -10.70 31.26
CA ASN A 388 -36.32 -11.00 31.63
C ASN A 388 -37.36 -10.16 30.88
N ALA A 389 -36.94 -9.37 29.88
CA ALA A 389 -37.87 -8.53 29.14
C ALA A 389 -38.81 -9.40 28.26
N PRO A 390 -40.13 -9.15 28.25
CA PRO A 390 -41.08 -9.95 27.47
C PRO A 390 -40.84 -9.84 25.96
N ASP A 391 -40.25 -8.73 25.50
CA ASP A 391 -39.90 -8.45 24.10
C ASP A 391 -38.47 -8.87 23.74
N ARG A 392 -37.73 -9.54 24.66
CA ARG A 392 -36.32 -9.91 24.47
C ARG A 392 -36.09 -10.71 23.19
N LEU A 393 -36.95 -11.69 22.92
CA LEU A 393 -36.84 -12.54 21.73
C LEU A 393 -37.01 -11.71 20.44
N ALA A 394 -38.02 -10.85 20.40
CA ALA A 394 -38.29 -9.98 19.25
C ALA A 394 -37.14 -8.99 19.01
N LYS A 395 -36.59 -8.40 20.09
CA LYS A 395 -35.43 -7.50 19.99
C LYS A 395 -34.16 -8.23 19.55
N ALA A 396 -33.93 -9.45 20.03
CA ALA A 396 -32.79 -10.27 19.59
C ALA A 396 -32.90 -10.65 18.10
N GLN A 397 -34.11 -10.99 17.62
CA GLN A 397 -34.38 -11.22 16.20
C GLN A 397 -34.13 -9.94 15.38
N GLN A 398 -34.66 -8.80 15.82
CA GLN A 398 -34.45 -7.51 15.14
C GLN A 398 -32.96 -7.13 15.09
N PHE A 399 -32.23 -7.36 16.18
CA PHE A 399 -30.77 -7.20 16.21
C PHE A 399 -30.10 -8.12 15.19
N GLY A 400 -30.49 -9.40 15.13
CA GLY A 400 -29.99 -10.36 14.14
C GLY A 400 -30.20 -9.89 12.69
N SER A 401 -31.40 -9.42 12.35
CA SER A 401 -31.71 -8.86 11.02
C SER A 401 -30.85 -7.63 10.69
N ARG A 402 -30.71 -6.70 11.64
CA ARG A 402 -29.84 -5.53 11.46
C ARG A 402 -28.37 -5.92 11.35
N PHE A 403 -27.90 -6.90 12.12
CA PHE A 403 -26.53 -7.39 12.09
C PHE A 403 -26.20 -7.99 10.72
N ALA A 404 -27.05 -8.90 10.22
CA ALA A 404 -26.88 -9.53 8.92
C ALA A 404 -26.95 -8.52 7.76
N ALA A 405 -27.95 -7.62 7.75
CA ALA A 405 -28.03 -6.55 6.76
C ALA A 405 -26.77 -5.67 6.74
N ARG A 406 -26.29 -5.30 7.94
CA ARG A 406 -25.10 -4.47 8.10
C ARG A 406 -23.84 -5.17 7.61
N ALA A 407 -23.67 -6.46 7.93
CA ALA A 407 -22.55 -7.27 7.49
C ALA A 407 -22.54 -7.46 5.96
N PHE A 408 -23.71 -7.69 5.36
CA PHE A 408 -23.87 -7.80 3.91
C PHE A 408 -23.88 -6.46 3.18
N ARG A 409 -23.83 -5.34 3.93
CA ARG A 409 -23.75 -3.96 3.43
C ARG A 409 -24.97 -3.54 2.61
N ARG A 410 -26.11 -4.22 2.80
CA ARG A 410 -27.37 -4.00 2.08
C ARG A 410 -28.58 -4.53 2.87
N PRO A 411 -29.80 -4.06 2.56
CA PRO A 411 -31.02 -4.66 3.09
C PRO A 411 -31.12 -6.15 2.74
N LEU A 412 -31.65 -6.95 3.66
CA LEU A 412 -31.92 -8.37 3.42
C LEU A 412 -33.19 -8.54 2.60
N THR A 413 -33.22 -9.52 1.69
CA THR A 413 -34.50 -10.01 1.15
C THR A 413 -35.26 -10.79 2.22
N VAL A 414 -36.56 -11.06 1.97
CA VAL A 414 -37.39 -11.86 2.87
C VAL A 414 -36.81 -13.27 3.05
N GLU A 415 -36.29 -13.87 1.98
CA GLU A 415 -35.66 -15.19 1.98
C GLU A 415 -34.34 -15.18 2.75
N GLU A 416 -33.53 -14.13 2.58
CA GLU A 416 -32.28 -13.96 3.32
C GLU A 416 -32.54 -13.77 4.82
N GLU A 417 -33.51 -12.93 5.20
CA GLU A 417 -33.90 -12.75 6.60
C GLU A 417 -34.41 -14.07 7.20
N GLN A 418 -35.20 -14.83 6.44
CA GLN A 418 -35.67 -16.13 6.87
C GLN A 418 -34.52 -17.13 7.08
N LEU A 419 -33.60 -17.20 6.13
CA LEU A 419 -32.47 -18.14 6.14
C LEU A 419 -31.46 -17.79 7.25
N PHE A 420 -30.99 -16.55 7.30
CA PHE A 420 -29.90 -16.15 8.18
C PHE A 420 -30.35 -15.85 9.60
N VAL A 421 -31.61 -15.44 9.79
CA VAL A 421 -32.09 -14.94 11.08
C VAL A 421 -33.25 -15.77 11.61
N ARG A 422 -34.44 -15.68 10.99
CA ARG A 422 -35.67 -16.20 11.60
C ARG A 422 -35.60 -17.71 11.86
N SER A 423 -35.04 -18.48 10.94
CA SER A 423 -34.90 -19.94 11.09
C SER A 423 -33.94 -20.36 12.21
N ARG A 424 -33.17 -19.44 12.82
CA ARG A 424 -32.30 -19.72 13.97
C ARG A 424 -33.01 -19.59 15.31
N PHE A 425 -34.18 -18.97 15.34
CA PHE A 425 -35.00 -18.79 16.54
C PHE A 425 -36.13 -19.82 16.56
N THR A 426 -35.81 -21.05 16.97
CA THR A 426 -36.78 -22.14 17.13
C THR A 426 -37.36 -22.16 18.54
N ASN A 427 -38.54 -22.78 18.70
CA ASN A 427 -39.20 -22.87 20.00
C ASN A 427 -38.30 -23.53 21.04
N GLY A 428 -38.24 -22.97 22.25
CA GLY A 428 -37.43 -23.47 23.37
C GLY A 428 -35.92 -23.18 23.29
N LYS A 429 -35.40 -22.61 22.20
CA LYS A 429 -33.98 -22.27 22.07
C LYS A 429 -33.65 -20.92 22.72
N PRO A 430 -32.58 -20.80 23.53
CA PRO A 430 -32.16 -19.52 24.09
C PRO A 430 -31.78 -18.51 23.00
N ALA A 431 -32.22 -17.25 23.16
CA ALA A 431 -31.90 -16.18 22.20
C ALA A 431 -30.40 -15.96 22.00
N ALA A 432 -29.58 -16.22 23.03
CA ALA A 432 -28.13 -16.15 22.96
C ALA A 432 -27.54 -17.23 22.04
N ASP A 433 -28.09 -18.44 22.04
CA ASP A 433 -27.61 -19.52 21.15
C ASP A 433 -28.09 -19.29 19.72
N SER A 434 -29.33 -18.80 19.55
CA SER A 434 -29.83 -18.37 18.25
C SER A 434 -28.95 -17.27 17.65
N ILE A 435 -28.56 -16.25 18.41
CA ILE A 435 -27.73 -15.17 17.87
C ILE A 435 -26.31 -15.62 17.53
N LYS A 436 -25.74 -16.59 18.27
CA LYS A 436 -24.45 -17.19 17.90
C LYS A 436 -24.51 -17.77 16.49
N GLU A 437 -25.55 -18.53 16.19
CA GLU A 437 -25.75 -19.10 14.86
C GLU A 437 -25.94 -18.03 13.79
N VAL A 438 -26.74 -17.00 14.05
CA VAL A 438 -26.91 -15.86 13.12
C VAL A 438 -25.55 -15.24 12.79
N VAL A 439 -24.73 -14.94 13.80
CA VAL A 439 -23.41 -14.32 13.60
C VAL A 439 -22.48 -15.25 12.83
N LEU A 440 -22.42 -16.53 13.18
CA LEU A 440 -21.60 -17.53 12.49
C LEU A 440 -21.97 -17.64 11.00
N LEU A 441 -23.26 -17.83 10.71
CA LEU A 441 -23.77 -17.92 9.34
C LEU A 441 -23.51 -16.65 8.54
N THR A 442 -23.65 -15.49 9.18
CA THR A 442 -23.42 -14.19 8.55
C THR A 442 -21.93 -14.01 8.21
N LEU A 443 -21.03 -14.19 9.17
CA LEU A 443 -19.59 -13.91 8.97
C LEU A 443 -18.87 -14.96 8.13
N LYS A 444 -19.43 -16.17 8.01
CA LYS A 444 -18.93 -17.21 7.08
C LYS A 444 -19.64 -17.22 5.73
N SER A 445 -20.66 -16.37 5.55
CA SER A 445 -21.34 -16.25 4.26
C SER A 445 -20.41 -15.64 3.21
N PRO A 446 -20.42 -16.16 1.96
CA PRO A 446 -19.78 -15.50 0.84
C PRO A 446 -20.22 -14.03 0.67
N ARG A 447 -21.44 -13.66 1.08
CA ARG A 447 -21.95 -12.27 1.02
C ARG A 447 -21.23 -11.31 1.97
N PHE A 448 -20.69 -11.82 3.08
CA PHE A 448 -19.86 -11.01 3.96
C PHE A 448 -18.41 -10.97 3.46
N LEU A 449 -17.87 -12.15 3.11
CA LEU A 449 -16.48 -12.36 2.77
C LEU A 449 -16.08 -11.78 1.41
N TYR A 450 -16.98 -11.74 0.43
CA TYR A 450 -16.75 -11.25 -0.93
C TYR A 450 -17.64 -10.04 -1.20
N PRO A 451 -17.14 -8.80 -1.02
CA PRO A 451 -17.96 -7.58 -1.11
C PRO A 451 -18.60 -7.35 -2.47
N ASP A 452 -17.99 -7.88 -3.53
CA ASP A 452 -18.50 -7.79 -4.91
C ASP A 452 -19.45 -8.92 -5.30
N LEU A 453 -19.76 -9.83 -4.37
CA LEU A 453 -20.76 -10.86 -4.58
C LEU A 453 -22.17 -10.27 -4.41
N GLY A 454 -22.88 -10.06 -5.51
CA GLY A 454 -24.25 -9.55 -5.45
C GLY A 454 -24.67 -8.80 -6.71
N GLN A 455 -25.76 -8.04 -6.60
CA GLN A 455 -26.22 -7.14 -7.66
C GLN A 455 -25.29 -5.92 -7.75
N ALA A 456 -25.01 -5.47 -8.97
CA ALA A 456 -24.30 -4.22 -9.19
C ALA A 456 -25.28 -3.05 -9.00
N ASP A 457 -25.24 -2.43 -7.83
CA ASP A 457 -26.12 -1.36 -7.39
C ASP A 457 -25.38 -0.35 -6.49
N ASP A 458 -26.08 0.68 -6.03
CA ASP A 458 -25.53 1.71 -5.15
C ASP A 458 -24.99 1.16 -3.81
N HIS A 459 -25.49 0.01 -3.32
CA HIS A 459 -24.92 -0.65 -2.14
C HIS A 459 -23.54 -1.24 -2.43
N SER A 460 -23.35 -1.84 -3.61
CA SER A 460 -22.03 -2.31 -4.06
C SER A 460 -21.04 -1.14 -4.22
N VAL A 461 -21.50 0.00 -4.72
CA VAL A 461 -20.70 1.23 -4.83
C VAL A 461 -20.30 1.75 -3.44
N ALA A 462 -21.27 1.83 -2.51
CA ALA A 462 -21.00 2.20 -1.11
C ALA A 462 -19.99 1.26 -0.45
N ALA A 463 -20.14 -0.05 -0.64
CA ALA A 463 -19.25 -1.07 -0.09
C ALA A 463 -17.81 -0.89 -0.58
N ARG A 464 -17.61 -0.77 -1.91
CA ARG A 464 -16.28 -0.54 -2.49
C ARG A 464 -15.67 0.78 -2.04
N LEU A 465 -16.45 1.86 -1.99
CA LEU A 465 -15.95 3.16 -1.51
C LEU A 465 -15.47 3.08 -0.05
N ALA A 466 -16.24 2.40 0.82
CA ALA A 466 -15.90 2.22 2.22
C ALA A 466 -14.66 1.34 2.43
N LEU A 467 -14.54 0.25 1.67
CA LEU A 467 -13.34 -0.58 1.67
C LEU A 467 -12.14 0.20 1.14
N GLY A 468 -12.33 0.96 0.06
CA GLY A 468 -11.31 1.80 -0.56
C GLY A 468 -10.76 2.89 0.36
N LEU A 469 -11.59 3.51 1.20
CA LEU A 469 -11.16 4.62 2.07
C LEU A 469 -10.90 4.23 3.53
N TRP A 470 -11.57 3.20 4.06
CA TRP A 470 -11.56 2.85 5.49
C TRP A 470 -11.26 1.37 5.79
N ASP A 471 -11.05 0.53 4.76
CA ASP A 471 -10.93 -0.92 4.88
C ASP A 471 -12.12 -1.57 5.60
N SER A 472 -13.33 -0.97 5.51
CA SER A 472 -14.45 -1.38 6.36
C SER A 472 -15.82 -1.16 5.71
N LEU A 473 -16.88 -1.35 6.49
CA LEU A 473 -18.27 -1.18 6.08
C LEU A 473 -18.61 0.31 5.81
N PRO A 474 -19.55 0.60 4.88
CA PRO A 474 -20.11 1.94 4.68
C PRO A 474 -20.57 2.55 5.99
N ASP A 475 -20.44 3.84 6.29
CA ASP A 475 -21.13 4.36 7.49
C ASP A 475 -22.64 4.55 7.24
N GLU A 476 -23.36 5.09 8.22
CA GLU A 476 -24.81 5.27 8.12
C GLU A 476 -25.17 6.27 7.02
N ALA A 477 -24.45 7.39 6.92
CA ALA A 477 -24.66 8.39 5.87
C ALA A 477 -24.42 7.80 4.47
N LEU A 478 -23.38 6.97 4.30
CA LEU A 478 -23.13 6.30 3.02
C LEU A 478 -24.18 5.22 2.71
N GLY A 479 -24.62 4.48 3.72
CA GLY A 479 -25.73 3.51 3.58
C GLY A 479 -27.03 4.18 3.14
N GLN A 480 -27.42 5.29 3.79
CA GLN A 480 -28.61 6.07 3.43
C GLN A 480 -28.51 6.70 2.02
N ALA A 481 -27.31 7.07 1.59
CA ALA A 481 -27.09 7.52 0.22
C ALA A 481 -27.34 6.37 -0.77
N ALA A 482 -26.91 5.16 -0.45
CA ALA A 482 -27.17 3.98 -1.27
C ALA A 482 -28.65 3.60 -1.31
N ASP A 483 -29.33 3.57 -0.16
CA ASP A 483 -30.77 3.30 -0.06
C ASP A 483 -31.60 4.28 -0.93
N ALA A 484 -31.12 5.52 -1.05
CA ALA A 484 -31.78 6.59 -1.79
C ALA A 484 -31.39 6.68 -3.28
N GLY A 485 -30.59 5.76 -3.82
CA GLY A 485 -30.14 5.81 -5.22
C GLY A 485 -29.25 7.03 -5.53
N ARG A 486 -28.49 7.51 -4.53
CA ARG A 486 -27.66 8.72 -4.61
C ARG A 486 -26.17 8.42 -4.74
N LEU A 487 -25.78 7.30 -5.35
CA LEU A 487 -24.40 6.89 -5.62
C LEU A 487 -24.17 6.42 -7.07
N SER A 488 -25.12 6.66 -7.97
CA SER A 488 -25.04 6.18 -9.35
C SER A 488 -24.14 7.02 -10.27
N THR A 489 -23.65 8.19 -9.82
CA THR A 489 -22.78 9.08 -10.61
C THR A 489 -21.47 9.39 -9.91
N ALA A 490 -20.41 9.69 -10.68
CA ALA A 490 -19.10 10.06 -10.14
C ALA A 490 -19.16 11.27 -9.19
N ASN A 491 -19.97 12.28 -9.49
CA ASN A 491 -20.11 13.46 -8.62
C ASN A 491 -20.72 13.11 -7.26
N GLN A 492 -21.74 12.25 -7.24
CA GLN A 492 -22.36 11.79 -6.01
C GLN A 492 -21.39 10.96 -5.15
N VAL A 493 -20.68 10.01 -5.76
CA VAL A 493 -19.67 9.20 -5.07
C VAL A 493 -18.54 10.08 -4.55
N ARG A 494 -18.09 11.06 -5.34
CA ARG A 494 -17.03 12.01 -4.95
C ARG A 494 -17.42 12.86 -3.73
N GLN A 495 -18.66 13.33 -3.65
CA GLN A 495 -19.15 14.05 -2.47
C GLN A 495 -19.01 13.21 -1.19
N GLN A 496 -19.34 11.91 -1.26
CA GLN A 496 -19.13 10.99 -0.14
C GLN A 496 -17.65 10.72 0.12
N ALA A 497 -16.83 10.53 -0.91
CA ALA A 497 -15.40 10.34 -0.77
C ALA A 497 -14.74 11.51 -0.02
N LEU A 498 -15.01 12.75 -0.45
CA LEU A 498 -14.48 13.97 0.18
C LEU A 498 -14.91 14.11 1.65
N ARG A 499 -16.16 13.75 1.98
CA ARG A 499 -16.62 13.68 3.38
C ARG A 499 -15.81 12.65 4.17
N MET A 500 -15.63 11.46 3.61
CA MET A 500 -14.96 10.35 4.27
C MET A 500 -13.46 10.61 4.47
N LEU A 501 -12.81 11.36 3.58
CA LEU A 501 -11.39 11.73 3.70
C LEU A 501 -11.06 12.46 5.01
N ARG A 502 -12.01 13.23 5.55
CA ARG A 502 -11.84 13.97 6.81
C ARG A 502 -11.85 13.07 8.06
N HIS A 503 -12.14 11.78 7.88
CA HIS A 503 -12.23 10.83 8.98
C HIS A 503 -10.84 10.26 9.34
N PRO A 504 -10.48 10.13 10.63
CA PRO A 504 -9.18 9.59 11.07
C PRO A 504 -8.81 8.20 10.50
N ARG A 505 -9.81 7.37 10.20
CA ARG A 505 -9.65 6.09 9.51
C ARG A 505 -8.97 6.23 8.14
N THR A 506 -9.31 7.25 7.35
CA THR A 506 -8.64 7.49 6.06
C THR A 506 -7.18 7.85 6.27
N LYS A 507 -6.88 8.68 7.27
CA LYS A 507 -5.50 9.00 7.64
C LYS A 507 -4.68 7.76 8.00
N ALA A 508 -5.24 6.85 8.79
CA ALA A 508 -4.57 5.58 9.12
C ALA A 508 -4.44 4.63 7.92
N LYS A 509 -5.45 4.56 7.03
CA LYS A 509 -5.34 3.79 5.78
C LYS A 509 -4.24 4.34 4.89
N LEU A 510 -4.26 5.64 4.60
CA LEU A 510 -3.26 6.25 3.73
C LEU A 510 -1.85 6.14 4.33
N ARG A 511 -1.69 6.25 5.66
CA ARG A 511 -0.40 5.95 6.29
C ARG A 511 0.10 4.54 5.99
N SER A 512 -0.77 3.54 6.12
CA SER A 512 -0.44 2.15 5.75
C SER A 512 -0.03 2.03 4.29
N VAL A 513 -0.70 2.77 3.38
CA VAL A 513 -0.33 2.80 1.96
C VAL A 513 1.03 3.47 1.75
N MET A 514 1.34 4.56 2.46
CA MET A 514 2.65 5.21 2.38
C MET A 514 3.77 4.35 2.97
N HIS A 515 3.50 3.60 4.04
CA HIS A 515 4.45 2.62 4.59
C HIS A 515 4.76 1.52 3.58
N HIS A 516 3.73 1.01 2.91
CA HIS A 516 3.87 0.06 1.82
C HIS A 516 4.68 0.64 0.66
N TRP A 517 4.34 1.85 0.21
CA TRP A 517 5.06 2.57 -0.85
C TRP A 517 6.53 2.75 -0.52
N LEU A 518 6.88 2.96 0.75
CA LEU A 518 8.25 3.14 1.20
C LEU A 518 8.94 1.83 1.61
N GLY A 519 8.31 0.67 1.39
CA GLY A 519 8.88 -0.64 1.70
C GLY A 519 9.07 -0.91 3.19
N LEU A 520 8.27 -0.28 4.06
CA LEU A 520 8.41 -0.42 5.52
C LEU A 520 7.75 -1.70 6.07
N ASP A 521 6.93 -2.39 5.27
CA ASP A 521 6.22 -3.60 5.70
C ASP A 521 7.16 -4.76 6.03
N HIS A 522 8.37 -4.74 5.45
CA HIS A 522 9.45 -5.71 5.70
C HIS A 522 10.56 -5.15 6.60
N ALA A 523 10.39 -3.93 7.13
CA ALA A 523 11.35 -3.35 8.06
C ALA A 523 11.24 -4.09 9.41
N GLU A 524 11.95 -5.21 9.50
CA GLU A 524 12.35 -5.76 10.79
C GLU A 524 13.23 -4.75 11.54
N GLU A 525 13.43 -5.01 12.81
CA GLU A 525 14.26 -4.23 13.71
C GLU A 525 15.58 -3.80 13.03
N ILE A 526 15.83 -2.49 12.94
CA ILE A 526 17.06 -1.99 12.32
C ILE A 526 18.21 -2.21 13.31
N ALA A 527 19.13 -3.11 12.96
CA ALA A 527 20.35 -3.36 13.72
C ALA A 527 21.54 -2.59 13.12
N LYS A 528 22.32 -1.91 13.97
CA LYS A 528 23.54 -1.21 13.61
C LYS A 528 24.67 -1.56 14.56
N ASP A 529 25.89 -1.41 14.06
CA ASP A 529 27.10 -1.64 14.84
C ASP A 529 27.16 -0.67 16.02
N THR A 530 27.07 -1.21 17.25
CA THR A 530 27.01 -0.40 18.46
C THR A 530 28.35 0.25 18.81
N GLU A 531 29.47 -0.27 18.32
CA GLU A 531 30.78 0.36 18.49
C GLU A 531 30.95 1.55 17.54
N MET A 532 30.47 1.39 16.29
CA MET A 532 30.55 2.44 15.27
C MET A 532 29.47 3.52 15.41
N PHE A 533 28.29 3.14 15.89
CA PHE A 533 27.10 3.99 16.04
C PHE A 533 26.52 3.89 17.46
N PRO A 534 27.27 4.27 18.51
CA PRO A 534 26.82 4.14 19.89
C PRO A 534 25.56 4.97 20.21
N GLU A 535 25.27 5.99 19.40
CA GLU A 535 24.04 6.79 19.54
C GLU A 535 22.79 6.11 18.95
N PHE A 536 22.95 5.05 18.13
CA PHE A 536 21.84 4.37 17.46
C PHE A 536 21.20 3.31 18.38
N ASP A 537 20.41 3.78 19.33
CA ASP A 537 19.58 2.93 20.19
C ASP A 537 18.14 2.78 19.65
N LYS A 538 17.33 1.95 20.33
CA LYS A 538 15.93 1.73 19.96
C LYS A 538 15.07 2.99 20.04
N LEU A 539 15.41 3.90 20.94
CA LEU A 539 14.67 5.14 21.09
C LEU A 539 14.96 6.09 19.92
N LEU A 540 16.18 6.11 19.40
CA LEU A 540 16.55 6.85 18.20
C LEU A 540 15.86 6.27 16.95
N GLU A 541 15.85 4.94 16.79
CA GLU A 541 15.11 4.26 15.72
C GLU A 541 13.62 4.65 15.72
N ALA A 542 12.98 4.61 16.90
CA ALA A 542 11.59 5.00 17.07
C ALA A 542 11.34 6.49 16.82
N ASP A 543 12.26 7.36 17.24
CA ASP A 543 12.19 8.79 16.93
C ASP A 543 12.27 9.05 15.42
N LEU A 544 13.17 8.35 14.73
CA LEU A 544 13.33 8.45 13.28
C LEU A 544 12.08 7.99 12.53
N ARG A 545 11.47 6.88 12.97
CA ARG A 545 10.18 6.42 12.43
C ARG A 545 9.07 7.44 12.70
N THR A 546 9.03 8.01 13.91
CA THR A 546 8.08 9.07 14.27
C THR A 546 8.26 10.32 13.41
N SER A 547 9.50 10.76 13.19
CA SER A 547 9.85 11.86 12.27
C SER A 547 9.29 11.61 10.87
N LEU A 548 9.49 10.42 10.32
CA LEU A 548 8.97 10.05 9.00
C LEU A 548 7.44 10.10 8.97
N ASN A 549 6.77 9.51 9.96
CA ASN A 549 5.30 9.48 10.03
C ASN A 549 4.70 10.89 10.14
N LEU A 550 5.30 11.76 10.95
CA LEU A 550 4.88 13.15 11.07
C LEU A 550 5.14 13.94 9.78
N PHE A 551 6.26 13.70 9.10
CA PHE A 551 6.57 14.34 7.82
C PHE A 551 5.57 13.95 6.73
N LEU A 552 5.26 12.66 6.61
CA LEU A 552 4.24 12.17 5.68
C LEU A 552 2.87 12.80 5.99
N ASP A 553 2.51 12.86 7.28
CA ASP A 553 1.26 13.47 7.69
C ASP A 553 1.20 14.96 7.38
N GLU A 554 2.29 15.69 7.59
CA GLU A 554 2.42 17.11 7.30
C GLU A 554 2.18 17.37 5.81
N VAL A 555 2.88 16.65 4.91
CA VAL A 555 2.76 16.86 3.46
C VAL A 555 1.37 16.48 2.92
N VAL A 556 0.81 15.37 3.41
CA VAL A 556 -0.46 14.84 2.90
C VAL A 556 -1.66 15.64 3.41
N TRP A 557 -1.67 15.99 4.70
CA TRP A 557 -2.87 16.51 5.39
C TRP A 557 -2.84 18.03 5.62
N GLN A 558 -1.89 18.76 5.03
CA GLN A 558 -1.87 20.21 5.06
C GLN A 558 -3.13 20.79 4.39
N GLU A 559 -3.87 21.65 5.10
CA GLU A 559 -5.15 22.20 4.63
C GLU A 559 -5.00 23.07 3.37
N ALA A 560 -3.87 23.78 3.23
CA ALA A 560 -3.54 24.58 2.06
C ALA A 560 -2.22 24.09 1.46
N GLY A 561 -2.27 23.52 0.25
CA GLY A 561 -1.07 23.20 -0.53
C GLY A 561 -0.47 21.82 -0.32
N ALA A 562 -1.26 20.80 0.07
CA ALA A 562 -0.83 19.41 -0.01
C ALA A 562 -0.37 19.09 -1.44
N ASP A 563 0.91 18.74 -1.59
CA ASP A 563 1.61 18.58 -2.86
C ASP A 563 2.63 17.44 -2.72
N PHE A 564 2.48 16.40 -3.53
CA PHE A 564 3.38 15.24 -3.53
C PHE A 564 4.85 15.62 -3.73
N ARG A 565 5.14 16.68 -4.49
CA ARG A 565 6.52 17.13 -4.73
C ARG A 565 7.21 17.61 -3.46
N ALA A 566 6.44 18.08 -2.46
CA ALA A 566 6.97 18.45 -1.15
C ALA A 566 7.61 17.26 -0.41
N LEU A 567 7.26 16.02 -0.76
CA LEU A 567 7.95 14.82 -0.26
C LEU A 567 9.44 14.78 -0.66
N PHE A 568 9.83 15.52 -1.71
CA PHE A 568 11.20 15.56 -2.22
C PHE A 568 11.85 16.94 -2.02
N SER A 569 11.10 18.03 -2.15
CA SER A 569 11.64 19.39 -2.04
C SER A 569 11.77 19.92 -0.61
N ALA A 570 11.20 19.25 0.40
CA ALA A 570 11.24 19.73 1.77
C ALA A 570 12.69 19.83 2.29
N ASN A 571 13.02 21.01 2.83
CA ASN A 571 14.32 21.32 3.46
C ASN A 571 14.24 21.31 5.00
N HIS A 572 13.14 20.83 5.55
CA HIS A 572 12.91 20.62 6.97
C HIS A 572 12.35 19.23 7.21
N LEU A 573 12.55 18.72 8.43
CA LEU A 573 11.93 17.49 8.91
C LEU A 573 11.40 17.70 10.32
N PRO A 574 10.28 17.07 10.72
CA PRO A 574 9.83 17.05 12.10
C PRO A 574 10.86 16.32 12.96
N MET A 575 11.53 17.03 13.85
CA MET A 575 12.55 16.47 14.75
C MET A 575 12.24 16.84 16.19
N ASN A 576 12.61 15.97 17.12
CA ASN A 576 12.75 16.33 18.52
C ASN A 576 14.18 16.84 18.80
N PRO A 577 14.49 17.35 20.01
CA PRO A 577 15.83 17.87 20.31
C PRO A 577 16.97 16.86 20.17
N ARG A 578 16.73 15.57 20.43
CA ARG A 578 17.74 14.50 20.27
C ARG A 578 18.13 14.34 18.80
N LEU A 579 17.13 14.19 17.92
CA LEU A 579 17.35 14.10 16.47
C LEU A 579 18.01 15.37 15.94
N ALA A 580 17.51 16.55 16.34
CA ALA A 580 18.05 17.82 15.87
C ALA A 580 19.53 18.00 16.25
N LYS A 581 19.92 17.58 17.46
CA LYS A 581 21.33 17.58 17.90
C LYS A 581 22.17 16.62 17.07
N LEU A 582 21.72 15.38 16.88
CA LEU A 582 22.45 14.35 16.15
C LEU A 582 22.69 14.74 14.67
N TYR A 583 21.68 15.33 14.03
CA TYR A 583 21.74 15.71 12.63
C TYR A 583 22.12 17.18 12.39
N GLY A 584 22.47 17.95 13.43
CA GLY A 584 22.86 19.36 13.30
C GLY A 584 21.77 20.27 12.72
N ALA A 585 20.50 19.97 12.99
CA ALA A 585 19.35 20.74 12.52
C ALA A 585 19.02 21.88 13.49
N ARG A 586 18.56 23.03 12.96
CA ARG A 586 18.06 24.13 13.80
C ARG A 586 16.63 23.83 14.22
N HIS A 587 16.45 23.50 15.49
CA HIS A 587 15.16 23.21 16.11
C HIS A 587 14.65 24.42 16.90
N ARG A 588 13.46 24.93 16.58
CA ARG A 588 12.83 26.09 17.25
C ARG A 588 11.60 25.73 18.10
N GLY A 589 11.27 24.44 18.23
CA GLY A 589 10.11 23.98 18.99
C GLY A 589 10.36 23.73 20.47
N THR A 590 9.37 23.12 21.13
CA THR A 590 9.38 22.85 22.57
C THR A 590 10.46 21.84 22.98
N PRO A 591 10.92 21.85 24.25
CA PRO A 591 12.01 20.98 24.72
C PRO A 591 11.74 19.46 24.65
N SER A 592 10.50 19.01 24.41
CA SER A 592 10.12 17.59 24.47
C SER A 592 9.29 17.11 23.28
N GLY A 593 8.94 17.98 22.34
CA GLY A 593 8.09 17.67 21.20
C GLY A 593 8.83 17.53 19.89
N PHE A 594 8.18 16.92 18.89
CA PHE A 594 8.60 17.03 17.50
C PHE A 594 8.15 18.37 16.94
N SER A 595 9.05 19.07 16.24
CA SER A 595 8.73 20.30 15.53
C SER A 595 9.54 20.40 14.24
N PRO A 596 9.12 21.23 13.26
CA PRO A 596 9.91 21.46 12.06
C PRO A 596 11.33 21.92 12.40
N ALA A 597 12.33 21.17 11.96
CA ALA A 597 13.73 21.50 12.09
C ALA A 597 14.36 21.68 10.70
N THR A 598 15.00 22.82 10.48
CA THR A 598 15.60 23.19 9.20
C THR A 598 17.09 22.88 9.17
N PHE A 599 17.60 22.44 8.02
CA PHE A 599 19.03 22.22 7.81
C PHE A 599 19.65 23.43 7.13
N THR A 600 20.81 23.89 7.62
CA THR A 600 21.43 25.15 7.14
C THR A 600 22.35 24.97 5.94
N SER A 601 22.84 23.76 5.67
CA SER A 601 23.82 23.51 4.60
C SER A 601 23.84 22.07 4.07
N GLN A 602 22.87 21.21 4.42
CA GLN A 602 23.05 19.75 4.36
C GLN A 602 22.57 19.02 3.09
N ASN A 603 22.21 19.70 2.00
CA ASN A 603 21.66 19.06 0.78
C ASN A 603 20.63 17.96 1.11
N ARG A 604 19.77 18.23 2.10
CA ARG A 604 18.66 17.35 2.48
C ARG A 604 17.50 17.61 1.53
N ALA A 605 16.97 16.55 0.95
CA ALA A 605 15.86 16.54 0.03
C ALA A 605 14.80 15.52 0.50
N GLY A 606 13.90 15.95 1.39
CA GLY A 606 12.75 15.18 1.87
C GLY A 606 13.02 13.68 2.11
N LEU A 607 12.18 12.82 1.50
CA LEU A 607 12.25 11.35 1.61
C LEU A 607 13.59 10.77 1.16
N LEU A 608 14.19 11.28 0.07
CA LEU A 608 15.44 10.76 -0.48
C LEU A 608 16.58 10.78 0.54
N THR A 609 16.56 11.79 1.42
CA THR A 609 17.61 11.99 2.43
C THR A 609 17.07 11.87 3.86
N HIS A 610 15.85 11.35 4.04
CA HIS A 610 15.28 11.18 5.36
C HIS A 610 16.12 10.15 6.14
N PRO A 611 16.64 10.47 7.34
CA PRO A 611 17.60 9.59 7.99
C PRO A 611 17.07 8.17 8.27
N TYR A 612 15.78 8.01 8.58
CA TYR A 612 15.15 6.69 8.73
C TYR A 612 15.31 5.81 7.47
N LEU A 613 15.00 6.34 6.29
CA LEU A 613 15.07 5.59 5.03
C LEU A 613 16.52 5.30 4.64
N LEU A 614 17.42 6.28 4.81
CA LEU A 614 18.86 6.08 4.60
C LEU A 614 19.39 4.95 5.50
N THR A 615 18.92 4.90 6.74
CA THR A 615 19.33 3.90 7.72
C THR A 615 18.79 2.52 7.37
N LEU A 616 17.50 2.44 7.02
CA LEU A 616 16.79 1.22 6.64
C LEU A 616 17.46 0.55 5.43
N TYR A 617 17.85 1.33 4.43
CA TYR A 617 18.49 0.83 3.21
C TYR A 617 20.03 0.85 3.28
N SER A 618 20.61 0.63 4.47
CA SER A 618 22.06 0.48 4.68
C SER A 618 22.37 -0.80 5.43
N TYR A 619 23.58 -1.32 5.29
CA TYR A 619 24.05 -2.45 6.08
C TYR A 619 24.26 -2.06 7.55
N HIS A 620 24.56 -3.05 8.38
CA HIS A 620 24.79 -2.92 9.82
C HIS A 620 25.93 -1.95 10.16
N ASN A 621 27.05 -2.02 9.44
CA ASN A 621 28.28 -1.27 9.70
C ASN A 621 28.76 -0.41 8.51
N SER A 622 27.99 -0.35 7.43
CA SER A 622 28.39 0.32 6.18
C SER A 622 27.19 0.78 5.36
N THR A 623 27.40 1.75 4.48
CA THR A 623 26.35 2.21 3.54
C THR A 623 26.06 1.12 2.50
N SER A 624 24.90 1.21 1.84
CA SER A 624 24.58 0.35 0.69
C SER A 624 24.03 1.18 -0.47
N PRO A 625 24.89 1.64 -1.39
CA PRO A 625 24.43 2.31 -2.62
C PRO A 625 23.46 1.45 -3.42
N ILE A 626 23.66 0.14 -3.44
CA ILE A 626 22.80 -0.78 -4.18
C ILE A 626 21.39 -0.79 -3.59
N HIS A 627 21.23 -1.02 -2.28
CA HIS A 627 19.89 -1.05 -1.66
C HIS A 627 19.20 0.32 -1.70
N ARG A 628 19.94 1.41 -1.46
CA ARG A 628 19.41 2.78 -1.62
C ARG A 628 18.98 3.05 -3.06
N GLY A 629 19.80 2.68 -4.05
CA GLY A 629 19.48 2.84 -5.46
C GLY A 629 18.28 2.01 -5.92
N VAL A 630 18.16 0.76 -5.44
CA VAL A 630 17.00 -0.11 -5.69
C VAL A 630 15.74 0.51 -5.10
N PHE A 631 15.81 1.01 -3.86
CA PHE A 631 14.71 1.72 -3.21
C PHE A 631 14.24 2.91 -4.05
N VAL A 632 15.15 3.81 -4.41
CA VAL A 632 14.82 4.99 -5.23
C VAL A 632 14.23 4.57 -6.58
N THR A 633 14.84 3.60 -7.26
CA THR A 633 14.40 3.14 -8.59
C THR A 633 12.99 2.58 -8.56
N ARG A 634 12.70 1.64 -7.65
CA ARG A 634 11.41 0.96 -7.57
C ARG A 634 10.32 1.84 -6.98
N HIS A 635 10.61 2.43 -5.83
CA HIS A 635 9.57 3.06 -5.02
C HIS A 635 9.38 4.53 -5.41
N LEU A 636 10.46 5.29 -5.61
CA LEU A 636 10.35 6.74 -5.84
C LEU A 636 10.26 7.12 -7.31
N LEU A 637 10.92 6.39 -8.20
CA LEU A 637 10.90 6.63 -9.65
C LEU A 637 9.95 5.71 -10.42
N GLY A 638 9.29 4.76 -9.75
CA GLY A 638 8.29 3.88 -10.34
C GLY A 638 8.81 2.95 -11.44
N ARG A 639 10.12 2.65 -11.45
CA ARG A 639 10.73 1.81 -12.49
C ARG A 639 10.75 0.34 -12.06
N SER A 640 10.37 -0.54 -12.97
CA SER A 640 10.45 -1.98 -12.77
C SER A 640 11.91 -2.46 -12.70
N LEU A 641 12.21 -3.34 -11.76
CA LEU A 641 13.50 -4.04 -11.68
C LEU A 641 13.25 -5.54 -11.56
N LYS A 642 13.73 -6.32 -12.52
CA LYS A 642 13.71 -7.78 -12.45
C LYS A 642 14.58 -8.28 -11.29
N PRO A 643 14.26 -9.45 -10.71
CA PRO A 643 15.17 -10.13 -9.79
C PRO A 643 16.56 -10.33 -10.42
N PRO A 644 17.64 -10.28 -9.64
CA PRO A 644 18.97 -10.55 -10.18
C PRO A 644 19.10 -12.02 -10.59
N PRO A 645 19.87 -12.33 -11.66
CA PRO A 645 20.09 -13.71 -12.09
C PRO A 645 20.93 -14.51 -11.09
N GLU A 646 21.80 -13.83 -10.33
CA GLU A 646 22.61 -14.41 -9.27
C GLU A 646 22.52 -13.57 -8.00
N ALA A 647 22.36 -14.23 -6.85
CA ALA A 647 22.39 -13.58 -5.55
C ALA A 647 23.84 -13.43 -5.07
N VAL A 648 24.43 -12.24 -5.27
CA VAL A 648 25.78 -11.92 -4.79
C VAL A 648 25.69 -11.16 -3.46
N VAL A 649 26.27 -11.71 -2.40
CA VAL A 649 26.32 -11.07 -1.08
C VAL A 649 27.51 -10.12 -1.02
N PHE A 650 27.29 -8.86 -0.67
CA PHE A 650 28.36 -7.92 -0.41
C PHE A 650 29.07 -8.26 0.91
N LYS A 651 30.38 -8.46 0.85
CA LYS A 651 31.25 -8.66 2.03
C LYS A 651 32.34 -7.61 2.00
N ASN A 652 32.30 -6.70 2.97
CA ASN A 652 33.19 -5.54 3.00
C ASN A 652 34.67 -5.94 3.13
N GLU A 653 34.93 -7.07 3.78
CA GLU A 653 36.26 -7.62 4.09
C GLU A 653 36.98 -8.17 2.85
N GLU A 654 36.23 -8.48 1.79
CA GLU A 654 36.80 -8.96 0.51
C GLU A 654 37.41 -7.83 -0.33
N PHE A 655 37.27 -6.57 0.12
CA PHE A 655 37.81 -5.39 -0.57
C PHE A 655 38.90 -4.70 0.26
N PRO A 656 39.91 -4.07 -0.38
CA PRO A 656 40.88 -3.25 0.33
C PRO A 656 40.22 -2.15 1.17
N ALA A 657 40.68 -1.98 2.41
CA ALA A 657 40.09 -1.04 3.37
C ALA A 657 40.20 0.43 2.95
N ASN A 658 41.14 0.78 2.07
CA ASN A 658 41.34 2.14 1.56
C ASN A 658 40.39 2.50 0.40
N LEU A 659 39.56 1.57 -0.09
CA LEU A 659 38.56 1.87 -1.10
C LEU A 659 37.34 2.56 -0.50
N THR A 660 36.75 3.49 -1.25
CA THR A 660 35.42 4.02 -0.96
C THR A 660 34.34 2.99 -1.30
N MET A 661 33.16 3.09 -0.70
CA MET A 661 32.02 2.24 -1.01
C MET A 661 31.59 2.36 -2.47
N ARG A 662 31.75 3.54 -3.09
CA ARG A 662 31.56 3.73 -4.53
C ARG A 662 32.55 2.89 -5.35
N GLU A 663 33.84 2.92 -4.99
CA GLU A 663 34.88 2.12 -5.66
C GLU A 663 34.60 0.62 -5.51
N LYS A 664 34.23 0.16 -4.30
CA LYS A 664 33.90 -1.24 -4.01
C LYS A 664 32.71 -1.73 -4.83
N VAL A 665 31.60 -0.98 -4.86
CA VAL A 665 30.41 -1.32 -5.65
C VAL A 665 30.71 -1.30 -7.14
N THR A 666 31.50 -0.33 -7.62
CA THR A 666 31.92 -0.28 -9.03
C THR A 666 32.72 -1.52 -9.42
N GLN A 667 33.64 -1.97 -8.57
CA GLN A 667 34.40 -3.20 -8.79
C GLN A 667 33.49 -4.44 -8.78
N LEU A 668 32.54 -4.50 -7.86
CA LEU A 668 31.59 -5.62 -7.72
C LEU A 668 30.69 -5.77 -8.94
N THR A 669 30.15 -4.67 -9.46
CA THR A 669 29.10 -4.70 -10.48
C THR A 669 29.63 -4.48 -11.90
N LYS A 670 30.95 -4.52 -12.12
CA LYS A 670 31.58 -4.17 -13.41
C LYS A 670 31.23 -5.11 -14.57
N ALA A 671 30.76 -6.33 -14.29
CA ALA A 671 30.39 -7.28 -15.33
C ALA A 671 29.17 -6.80 -16.12
N ASP A 672 29.15 -7.02 -17.44
CA ASP A 672 28.08 -6.53 -18.33
C ASP A 672 26.68 -7.02 -17.90
N ALA A 673 26.59 -8.28 -17.45
CA ALA A 673 25.35 -8.85 -16.93
C ALA A 673 24.79 -8.02 -15.74
N CYS A 674 25.65 -7.62 -14.80
CA CYS A 674 25.26 -6.78 -13.66
C CYS A 674 24.85 -5.38 -14.12
N MET A 675 25.59 -4.78 -15.06
CA MET A 675 25.34 -3.41 -15.53
C MET A 675 24.01 -3.23 -16.25
N THR A 676 23.36 -4.31 -16.70
CA THR A 676 21.98 -4.28 -17.23
C THR A 676 21.00 -3.64 -16.26
N CYS A 677 21.13 -3.92 -14.96
CA CYS A 677 20.34 -3.32 -13.89
C CYS A 677 21.13 -2.23 -13.15
N HIS A 678 22.42 -2.45 -12.90
CA HIS A 678 23.24 -1.53 -12.13
C HIS A 678 23.52 -0.20 -12.82
N GLY A 679 23.37 -0.12 -14.14
CA GLY A 679 23.41 1.15 -14.88
C GLY A 679 22.31 2.14 -14.50
N ILE A 680 21.19 1.67 -13.92
CA ILE A 680 20.11 2.54 -13.41
C ILE A 680 20.01 2.53 -11.88
N ILE A 681 20.63 1.56 -11.19
CA ILE A 681 20.64 1.48 -9.72
C ILE A 681 21.79 2.30 -9.13
N ASN A 682 23.02 2.04 -9.59
CA ASN A 682 24.23 2.57 -8.97
C ASN A 682 24.29 4.11 -9.01
N PRO A 683 23.98 4.79 -10.13
CA PRO A 683 24.02 6.25 -10.17
C PRO A 683 23.18 6.90 -9.06
N LEU A 684 21.95 6.40 -8.84
CA LEU A 684 21.03 6.93 -7.83
C LEU A 684 21.52 6.64 -6.41
N GLY A 685 22.09 5.46 -6.18
CA GLY A 685 22.70 5.08 -4.91
C GLY A 685 23.92 5.92 -4.55
N PHE A 686 24.81 6.16 -5.53
CA PHE A 686 26.03 6.94 -5.34
C PHE A 686 25.74 8.40 -4.99
N THR A 687 24.65 8.97 -5.51
CA THR A 687 24.21 10.33 -5.14
C THR A 687 23.94 10.46 -3.63
N LEU A 688 23.59 9.37 -2.95
CA LEU A 688 23.27 9.36 -1.51
C LEU A 688 24.46 8.99 -0.62
N GLU A 689 25.65 8.75 -1.18
CA GLU A 689 26.81 8.28 -0.40
C GLU A 689 27.38 9.32 0.56
N GLN A 690 27.05 10.60 0.38
CA GLN A 690 27.35 11.66 1.37
C GLN A 690 26.66 11.46 2.73
N PHE A 691 25.81 10.43 2.88
CA PHE A 691 25.18 10.06 4.14
C PHE A 691 25.65 8.69 4.64
N ASP A 692 26.06 8.61 5.91
CA ASP A 692 26.49 7.37 6.56
C ASP A 692 25.32 6.39 6.83
N SER A 693 25.62 5.26 7.47
CA SER A 693 24.66 4.17 7.72
C SER A 693 23.51 4.53 8.66
N ILE A 694 23.59 5.65 9.39
CA ILE A 694 22.50 6.18 10.23
C ILE A 694 21.98 7.53 9.70
N GLY A 695 22.35 7.88 8.47
CA GLY A 695 21.89 9.06 7.76
C GLY A 695 22.55 10.37 8.17
N ARG A 696 23.67 10.36 8.91
CA ARG A 696 24.48 11.58 9.18
C ARG A 696 25.26 11.95 7.94
N ARG A 697 25.47 13.26 7.73
CA ARG A 697 26.29 13.73 6.61
C ARG A 697 27.77 13.45 6.87
N ARG A 698 28.50 13.10 5.81
CA ARG A 698 29.95 12.96 5.76
C ARG A 698 30.47 13.49 4.42
N ASP A 699 31.67 14.08 4.44
CA ASP A 699 32.31 14.60 3.22
C ASP A 699 33.48 13.71 2.76
N ASN A 700 33.99 12.84 3.65
CA ASN A 700 35.10 11.93 3.37
C ASN A 700 34.80 10.50 3.83
N GLU A 701 35.43 9.54 3.16
CA GLU A 701 35.44 8.12 3.51
C GLU A 701 36.87 7.59 3.33
N ASN A 702 37.42 6.93 4.36
CA ASN A 702 38.77 6.36 4.33
C ASN A 702 39.85 7.39 3.88
N GLY A 703 39.69 8.65 4.31
CA GLY A 703 40.60 9.75 3.96
C GLY A 703 40.45 10.31 2.54
N LYS A 704 39.50 9.81 1.74
CA LYS A 704 39.19 10.29 0.40
C LYS A 704 37.89 11.10 0.38
N PRO A 705 37.75 12.11 -0.50
CA PRO A 705 36.49 12.83 -0.68
C PRO A 705 35.41 11.90 -1.26
N ILE A 706 34.16 12.10 -0.82
CA ILE A 706 33.01 11.37 -1.36
C ILE A 706 32.54 12.05 -2.64
N HIS A 707 32.43 11.28 -3.72
CA HIS A 707 31.91 11.75 -5.00
C HIS A 707 30.46 11.27 -5.19
N THR A 708 29.51 12.20 -5.22
CA THR A 708 28.07 11.93 -5.40
C THR A 708 27.62 12.00 -6.86
N ALA A 709 28.36 12.73 -7.70
CA ALA A 709 27.98 12.98 -9.08
C ALA A 709 27.91 11.69 -9.91
N SER A 710 26.84 11.53 -10.68
CA SER A 710 26.65 10.39 -11.59
C SER A 710 25.82 10.78 -12.80
N ASP A 711 26.12 10.17 -13.95
CA ASP A 711 25.24 10.22 -15.12
C ASP A 711 24.17 9.14 -15.00
N TYR A 712 22.94 9.48 -15.35
CA TYR A 712 21.78 8.60 -15.23
C TYR A 712 20.97 8.60 -16.52
N LEU A 713 20.52 7.41 -16.92
CA LEU A 713 19.63 7.23 -18.06
C LEU A 713 18.19 7.12 -17.55
N THR A 714 17.36 8.10 -17.89
CA THR A 714 15.95 8.17 -17.49
C THR A 714 15.11 7.07 -18.15
N ALA A 715 13.82 6.96 -17.79
CA ALA A 715 12.94 5.93 -18.30
C ALA A 715 12.69 6.05 -19.82
N ASP A 716 12.60 7.27 -20.33
CA ASP A 716 12.49 7.63 -21.75
C ASP A 716 13.82 7.53 -22.52
N GLY A 717 14.92 7.14 -21.85
CA GLY A 717 16.22 6.97 -22.50
C GLY A 717 17.04 8.26 -22.62
N SER A 718 16.61 9.36 -21.98
CA SER A 718 17.34 10.62 -21.95
C SER A 718 18.47 10.59 -20.90
N PRO A 719 19.70 11.04 -21.22
CA PRO A 719 20.76 11.16 -20.22
C PRO A 719 20.56 12.42 -19.38
N ILE A 720 20.71 12.31 -18.07
CA ILE A 720 20.77 13.44 -17.14
C ILE A 720 22.02 13.34 -16.26
N HIS A 721 22.52 14.50 -15.83
CA HIS A 721 23.60 14.57 -14.84
C HIS A 721 23.01 14.85 -13.46
N ILE A 722 23.32 14.01 -12.48
CA ILE A 722 22.88 14.15 -11.09
C ILE A 722 24.10 14.47 -10.25
N ALA A 723 24.30 15.73 -9.86
CA ALA A 723 25.46 16.12 -9.06
C ALA A 723 25.27 15.77 -7.58
N ASP A 724 24.07 15.99 -7.06
CA ASP A 724 23.74 15.86 -5.63
C ASP A 724 22.29 15.41 -5.38
N PRO A 725 21.90 15.13 -4.12
CA PRO A 725 20.54 14.67 -3.81
C PRO A 725 19.41 15.62 -4.22
N SER A 726 19.69 16.91 -4.38
CA SER A 726 18.71 17.92 -4.80
C SER A 726 18.39 17.78 -6.29
N ASP A 727 19.36 17.42 -7.12
CA ASP A 727 19.13 17.10 -8.54
C ASP A 727 18.31 15.82 -8.69
N LEU A 728 18.62 14.80 -7.88
CA LEU A 728 17.82 13.57 -7.82
C LEU A 728 16.38 13.86 -7.38
N ALA A 729 16.20 14.74 -6.39
CA ALA A 729 14.88 15.17 -5.95
C ALA A 729 14.11 15.90 -7.05
N ARG A 730 14.78 16.81 -7.78
CA ARG A 730 14.19 17.49 -8.94
C ARG A 730 13.71 16.49 -9.99
N HIS A 731 14.56 15.51 -10.31
CA HIS A 731 14.18 14.46 -11.24
C HIS A 731 12.97 13.65 -10.75
N ALA A 732 12.94 13.24 -9.47
CA ALA A 732 11.81 12.51 -8.91
C ALA A 732 10.49 13.30 -8.93
N MET A 733 10.55 14.63 -8.76
CA MET A 733 9.37 15.52 -8.82
C MET A 733 8.85 15.77 -10.24
N GLU A 734 9.71 15.64 -11.25
CA GLU A 734 9.37 15.96 -12.65
C GLU A 734 9.13 14.70 -13.50
N SER A 735 9.61 13.54 -13.04
CA SER A 735 9.56 12.28 -13.76
C SER A 735 8.13 11.75 -13.93
N PRO A 736 7.64 11.56 -15.17
CA PRO A 736 6.36 10.91 -15.43
C PRO A 736 6.28 9.50 -14.82
N SER A 737 7.37 8.73 -14.89
CA SER A 737 7.47 7.38 -14.32
C SER A 737 7.29 7.39 -12.80
N ALA A 738 7.80 8.42 -12.11
CA ALA A 738 7.62 8.57 -10.66
C ALA A 738 6.14 8.78 -10.32
N HIS A 739 5.46 9.66 -11.06
CA HIS A 739 4.04 9.92 -10.88
C HIS A 739 3.19 8.70 -11.21
N GLU A 740 3.46 8.01 -12.31
CA GLU A 740 2.75 6.80 -12.73
C GLU A 740 2.90 5.67 -11.71
N GLY A 741 4.13 5.42 -11.25
CA GLY A 741 4.38 4.41 -10.22
C GLY A 741 3.64 4.69 -8.91
N PHE A 742 3.61 5.97 -8.47
CA PHE A 742 2.85 6.37 -7.28
C PHE A 742 1.34 6.21 -7.47
N VAL A 743 0.79 6.66 -8.61
CA VAL A 743 -0.64 6.54 -8.93
C VAL A 743 -1.06 5.08 -9.02
N GLU A 744 -0.30 4.23 -9.71
CA GLU A 744 -0.58 2.80 -9.84
C GLU A 744 -0.53 2.09 -8.49
N MET A 745 0.51 2.34 -7.68
CA MET A 745 0.63 1.78 -6.33
C MET A 745 -0.55 2.17 -5.45
N LEU A 746 -0.92 3.46 -5.43
CA LEU A 746 -2.04 3.96 -4.64
C LEU A 746 -3.35 3.34 -5.11
N PHE A 747 -3.58 3.26 -6.42
CA PHE A 747 -4.77 2.64 -6.99
C PHE A 747 -4.89 1.18 -6.57
N ASN A 748 -3.82 0.42 -6.76
CA ASN A 748 -3.80 -0.99 -6.43
C ASN A 748 -4.05 -1.24 -4.93
N GLN A 749 -3.52 -0.40 -4.04
CA GLN A 749 -3.75 -0.48 -2.60
C GLN A 749 -5.17 -0.06 -2.17
N VAL A 750 -5.82 0.85 -2.90
CA VAL A 750 -7.19 1.29 -2.64
C VAL A 750 -8.21 0.29 -3.17
N ALA A 751 -8.08 -0.11 -4.44
CA ALA A 751 -9.00 -1.01 -5.12
C ALA A 751 -8.78 -2.50 -4.77
N LYS A 752 -7.57 -2.85 -4.30
CA LYS A 752 -7.11 -4.24 -4.14
C LYS A 752 -7.21 -5.05 -5.45
N GLN A 753 -7.03 -4.34 -6.56
CA GLN A 753 -7.14 -4.82 -7.93
C GLN A 753 -6.18 -4.02 -8.81
N PRO A 754 -5.65 -4.59 -9.92
CA PRO A 754 -4.73 -3.88 -10.78
C PRO A 754 -5.46 -2.75 -11.52
N ILE A 755 -4.86 -1.55 -11.59
CA ILE A 755 -5.46 -0.38 -12.26
C ILE A 755 -5.92 -0.66 -13.69
N ARG A 756 -5.18 -1.51 -14.42
CA ARG A 756 -5.50 -1.90 -15.80
C ARG A 756 -6.81 -2.67 -15.92
N ALA A 757 -7.28 -3.33 -14.86
CA ALA A 757 -8.59 -3.98 -14.84
C ALA A 757 -9.76 -2.99 -14.95
N TYR A 758 -9.49 -1.71 -14.66
CA TYR A 758 -10.47 -0.63 -14.78
C TYR A 758 -10.42 0.03 -16.16
N GLY A 759 -9.46 -0.31 -17.02
CA GLY A 759 -9.33 0.20 -18.39
C GLY A 759 -8.00 0.91 -18.65
N PHE A 760 -7.53 0.85 -19.89
CA PHE A 760 -6.18 1.31 -20.27
C PHE A 760 -5.94 2.80 -20.05
N GLY A 761 -6.98 3.64 -20.20
CA GLY A 761 -6.86 5.09 -20.01
C GLY A 761 -6.85 5.56 -18.55
N VAL A 762 -7.15 4.68 -17.58
CA VAL A 762 -7.38 5.09 -16.19
C VAL A 762 -6.10 5.62 -15.53
N LEU A 763 -4.95 4.98 -15.77
CA LEU A 763 -3.66 5.43 -15.23
C LEU A 763 -3.32 6.84 -15.75
N ASN A 764 -3.39 7.04 -17.07
CA ASN A 764 -3.12 8.32 -17.70
C ASN A 764 -4.10 9.40 -17.22
N GLN A 765 -5.38 9.08 -17.13
CA GLN A 765 -6.40 9.98 -16.59
C GLN A 765 -6.03 10.43 -15.17
N LEU A 766 -5.77 9.49 -14.25
CA LEU A 766 -5.45 9.82 -12.87
C LEU A 766 -4.14 10.59 -12.73
N ARG A 767 -3.12 10.29 -13.55
CA ARG A 767 -1.86 11.03 -13.59
C ARG A 767 -2.09 12.48 -14.04
N ASP A 768 -2.88 12.69 -15.09
CA ASP A 768 -3.17 14.02 -15.61
C ASP A 768 -4.02 14.83 -14.63
N ASP A 769 -5.05 14.21 -14.04
CA ASP A 769 -5.87 14.78 -12.98
C ASP A 769 -5.02 15.14 -11.75
N PHE A 770 -4.04 14.29 -11.39
CA PHE A 770 -3.10 14.54 -10.31
C PHE A 770 -2.26 15.79 -10.58
N ALA A 771 -1.69 15.92 -11.78
CA ALA A 771 -0.93 17.10 -12.18
C ALA A 771 -1.80 18.38 -12.17
N GLN A 772 -3.04 18.31 -12.70
CA GLN A 772 -3.98 19.44 -12.71
C GLN A 772 -4.39 19.87 -11.30
N SER A 773 -4.48 18.93 -10.36
CA SER A 773 -4.73 19.20 -8.94
C SER A 773 -3.53 19.80 -8.20
N ARG A 774 -2.42 20.10 -8.91
CA ARG A 774 -1.12 20.47 -8.36
C ARG A 774 -0.55 19.39 -7.44
N PHE A 775 -0.66 18.14 -7.90
CA PHE A 775 -0.17 16.94 -7.22
C PHE A 775 -0.74 16.74 -5.82
N ASN A 776 -2.04 17.03 -5.64
CA ASN A 776 -2.71 16.89 -4.35
C ASN A 776 -3.05 15.41 -4.06
N ILE A 777 -2.39 14.84 -3.05
CA ILE A 777 -2.53 13.41 -2.69
C ILE A 777 -3.94 13.08 -2.19
N GLN A 778 -4.60 14.01 -1.47
CA GLN A 778 -5.98 13.79 -0.99
C GLN A 778 -6.96 13.72 -2.15
N PHE A 779 -6.79 14.60 -3.15
CA PHE A 779 -7.57 14.58 -4.37
C PHE A 779 -7.36 13.27 -5.15
N LEU A 780 -6.09 12.87 -5.36
CA LEU A 780 -5.78 11.61 -6.04
C LEU A 780 -6.41 10.39 -5.32
N LEU A 781 -6.36 10.35 -3.99
CA LEU A 781 -7.01 9.30 -3.20
C LEU A 781 -8.53 9.30 -3.39
N ALA A 782 -9.18 10.47 -3.41
CA ALA A 782 -10.62 10.56 -3.67
C ALA A 782 -10.98 10.04 -5.07
N GLU A 783 -10.31 10.49 -6.11
CA GLU A 783 -10.59 10.09 -7.50
C GLU A 783 -10.34 8.60 -7.72
N THR A 784 -9.25 8.08 -7.16
CA THR A 784 -8.95 6.65 -7.13
C THR A 784 -10.11 5.86 -6.53
N ALA A 785 -10.58 6.27 -5.35
CA ALA A 785 -11.68 5.60 -4.66
C ALA A 785 -13.01 5.72 -5.43
N VAL A 786 -13.27 6.84 -6.11
CA VAL A 786 -14.45 7.05 -6.95
C VAL A 786 -14.45 6.10 -8.15
N ILE A 787 -13.33 6.02 -8.89
CA ILE A 787 -13.19 5.14 -10.05
C ILE A 787 -13.32 3.68 -9.62
N ALA A 788 -12.64 3.30 -8.52
CA ALA A 788 -12.70 1.94 -7.99
C ALA A 788 -14.11 1.56 -7.50
N ALA A 789 -14.87 2.50 -6.93
CA ALA A 789 -16.22 2.22 -6.42
C ALA A 789 -17.25 2.02 -7.53
N LEU A 790 -17.16 2.79 -8.63
CA LEU A 790 -18.14 2.74 -9.72
C LEU A 790 -18.02 1.52 -10.62
N ARG A 791 -16.89 0.79 -10.58
CA ARG A 791 -16.65 -0.39 -11.43
C ARG A 791 -16.38 -1.61 -10.55
N GLY A 792 -17.10 -2.70 -10.80
CA GLY A 792 -16.92 -3.97 -10.08
C GLY A 792 -16.79 -5.15 -11.04
N VAL A 793 -16.82 -6.36 -10.47
CA VAL A 793 -16.80 -7.62 -11.23
C VAL A 793 -17.95 -7.61 -12.25
N LYS A 794 -17.61 -7.64 -13.54
CA LYS A 794 -18.61 -7.80 -14.61
C LYS A 794 -19.15 -9.22 -14.55
N ARG A 795 -20.47 -9.38 -14.44
CA ARG A 795 -21.09 -10.70 -14.64
C ARG A 795 -20.94 -11.06 -16.11
N THR A 796 -20.30 -12.19 -16.40
CA THR A 796 -20.51 -12.85 -17.69
C THR A 796 -21.97 -13.28 -17.73
N GLU A 797 -22.73 -12.79 -18.73
CA GLU A 797 -24.01 -13.43 -19.04
C GLU A 797 -23.73 -14.92 -19.29
N PRO A 798 -24.58 -15.84 -18.78
CA PRO A 798 -24.47 -17.23 -19.20
C PRO A 798 -24.53 -17.25 -20.73
N ALA A 799 -23.55 -17.86 -21.37
CA ALA A 799 -23.61 -18.15 -22.81
C ALA A 799 -24.99 -18.77 -23.05
N GLY A 800 -25.79 -18.14 -23.92
CA GLY A 800 -27.17 -18.54 -24.14
C GLY A 800 -27.24 -20.06 -24.29
N GLU A 801 -28.08 -20.69 -23.47
CA GLU A 801 -28.51 -22.05 -23.70
C GLU A 801 -29.04 -22.09 -25.14
N GLU A 802 -28.29 -22.70 -26.06
CA GLU A 802 -28.89 -23.31 -27.23
C GLU A 802 -29.90 -24.33 -26.67
N GLN A 803 -31.17 -23.93 -26.67
CA GLN A 803 -32.27 -24.86 -26.41
C GLN A 803 -32.25 -25.96 -27.50
N PRO A 804 -32.54 -27.21 -27.11
CA PRO A 804 -32.20 -28.41 -27.86
C PRO A 804 -32.79 -28.50 -29.27
#